data_AF-A0A563D2A4-F1
#
_entry.id   AF-A0A563D2A4-F1
#
_cell.length_a   1.000
_cell.length_b   1.000
_cell.length_c   1.000
_cell.angle_alpha   90.00
_cell.angle_beta   90.00
_cell.angle_gamma   90.00
#
_symmetry.space_group_name_H-M   'P 1'
#
loop_
_entity.id
_entity.type
_entity.pdbx_description
1 polymer ?
#
loop_
_entity_poly.entity_id
_entity_poly.type
_entity_poly.pdbx_seq_one_letter_code
_entity_poly.pdbx_strand_id
1 'polypeptide(L)'
;MRINFKETLSSFSSFLYKNQGWIFPIIVLSALISLSTLQISGTSAGIYDYLLGKKPVNLIAGKPRPIRSDEWVVTTPFAVSQYNNGMPTQSKNIGIGQDMSIVADAPYADWSMLFRPHNLIFFLLPIGFAFAFKWWLLSAGLALSVYIFVLFLYPRKYLIASLLGSIMLFSPFIQWWYQSATILPIIYGLLGIVSAVKLIESGCRRTATYWSIALAYLAVCFALVMYPAFQLTIGLVSLVTLLAILRGRGTLHLLWQRRNLFLIFGSIILAGTIMGLFLWQHSDAVKASLNTIYPGNRNISSGGFDVFRLISWPLSYLLLDDNNLMILGNNQSEVSNFLLIGLVLVPFLIYLSIRYKSTFSKLEKSIIYISSGIFIFIAIRMFIPIGDQLFSLLGMSKIPHERLFIGLGLINFLLLLVAVSRRSKKLPKKWWKPLISIQQLIFLAIITIIFSILIYATIRHYNIPNIGPLESVAVILTFSVSSTLLLSSYKQLRIVGLVGVLLLNILSTYMVNPLYRGVGITDNEFSRYIMDAEKKDNFYWVANDSSVLSAIMVASGAEVYGGVNTYPQTDIWRRYFPNSTNVFNRYAHVRFLFDSSPQKRSLSLIQDDSFFVHISPCDEMLHDLNIRYIASERPLKSSCLESNRGRIFDGKKIYIYTIKNNSTNTRE
;
A
#
# COMPACT_ATOMS: atom_id res chain seq x y z
N MET A 1 -53.09 1.90 15.85
CA MET A 1 -51.96 1.08 16.32
C MET A 1 -50.87 2.03 16.85
N ARG A 2 -50.85 2.32 18.16
CA ARG A 2 -49.84 3.21 18.77
C ARG A 2 -48.57 2.38 19.03
N ILE A 3 -47.55 2.55 18.20
CA ILE A 3 -46.23 1.95 18.45
C ILE A 3 -45.67 2.58 19.73
N ASN A 4 -45.52 1.77 20.79
CA ASN A 4 -44.99 2.23 22.08
C ASN A 4 -43.49 2.48 21.96
N PHE A 5 -43.13 3.70 21.56
CA PHE A 5 -41.76 4.11 21.23
C PHE A 5 -40.73 3.76 22.32
N LYS A 6 -41.11 3.79 23.60
CA LYS A 6 -40.24 3.44 24.73
C LYS A 6 -39.87 1.95 24.78
N GLU A 7 -40.82 1.07 24.53
CA GLU A 7 -40.57 -0.38 24.51
C GLU A 7 -39.72 -0.77 23.30
N THR A 8 -39.99 -0.16 22.14
CA THR A 8 -39.17 -0.35 20.94
C THR A 8 -37.73 0.13 21.14
N LEU A 9 -37.53 1.30 21.77
CA LEU A 9 -36.21 1.83 22.11
C LEU A 9 -35.47 0.96 23.14
N SER A 10 -36.17 0.46 24.17
CA SER A 10 -35.59 -0.44 25.17
C SER A 10 -35.16 -1.77 24.55
N SER A 11 -36.03 -2.39 23.77
CA SER A 11 -35.77 -3.63 23.03
C SER A 11 -34.60 -3.48 22.05
N PHE A 12 -34.58 -2.37 21.29
CA PHE A 12 -33.49 -2.05 20.38
C PHE A 12 -32.15 -1.81 21.12
N SER A 13 -32.18 -1.12 22.28
CA SER A 13 -30.98 -0.92 23.10
C SER A 13 -30.42 -2.24 23.66
N SER A 14 -31.29 -3.15 24.06
CA SER A 14 -30.94 -4.47 24.59
C SER A 14 -30.34 -5.36 23.49
N PHE A 15 -30.95 -5.33 22.31
CA PHE A 15 -30.43 -5.99 21.11
C PHE A 15 -29.04 -5.46 20.73
N LEU A 16 -28.87 -4.13 20.69
CA LEU A 16 -27.57 -3.51 20.42
C LEU A 16 -26.54 -3.88 21.48
N TYR A 17 -26.91 -3.90 22.76
CA TYR A 17 -26.01 -4.27 23.87
C TYR A 17 -25.52 -5.71 23.75
N LYS A 18 -26.40 -6.65 23.39
CA LYS A 18 -26.05 -8.06 23.18
C LYS A 18 -25.16 -8.25 21.95
N ASN A 19 -25.32 -7.41 20.92
CA ASN A 19 -24.66 -7.54 19.62
C ASN A 19 -23.58 -6.48 19.34
N GLN A 20 -23.08 -5.78 20.36
CA GLN A 20 -22.10 -4.68 20.18
C GLN A 20 -20.83 -5.10 19.40
N GLY A 21 -20.43 -6.37 19.52
CA GLY A 21 -19.29 -6.92 18.80
C GLY A 21 -19.48 -7.03 17.27
N TRP A 22 -20.72 -6.99 16.80
CA TRP A 22 -21.06 -7.14 15.38
C TRP A 22 -21.35 -5.81 14.68
N ILE A 23 -21.64 -4.74 15.42
CA ILE A 23 -21.99 -3.43 14.85
C ILE A 23 -20.93 -2.94 13.86
N PHE A 24 -19.67 -2.89 14.29
CA PHE A 24 -18.59 -2.41 13.43
C PHE A 24 -18.32 -3.32 12.22
N PRO A 25 -18.22 -4.66 12.38
CA PRO A 25 -18.17 -5.56 11.23
C PRO A 25 -19.32 -5.38 10.24
N ILE A 26 -20.56 -5.26 10.72
CA ILE A 26 -21.74 -5.07 9.87
C ILE A 26 -21.63 -3.75 9.09
N ILE A 27 -21.23 -2.65 9.74
CA ILE A 27 -21.05 -1.35 9.06
C ILE A 27 -19.99 -1.46 7.96
N VAL A 28 -18.83 -2.02 8.29
CA VAL A 28 -17.70 -2.16 7.35
C VAL A 28 -18.08 -3.06 6.15
N LEU A 29 -18.71 -4.21 6.42
CA LEU A 29 -19.14 -5.13 5.37
C LEU A 29 -20.29 -4.56 4.53
N SER A 30 -21.22 -3.84 5.14
CA SER A 30 -22.32 -3.17 4.42
C SER A 30 -21.79 -2.08 3.50
N ALA A 31 -20.79 -1.30 3.94
CA ALA A 31 -20.12 -0.30 3.11
C ALA A 31 -19.39 -0.96 1.93
N LEU A 32 -18.62 -2.03 2.19
CA LEU A 32 -17.97 -2.81 1.16
C LEU A 32 -18.97 -3.31 0.11
N ILE A 33 -20.04 -3.98 0.54
CA ILE A 33 -21.05 -4.54 -0.38
C ILE A 33 -21.73 -3.42 -1.15
N SER A 34 -22.21 -2.37 -0.47
CA SER A 34 -22.94 -1.27 -1.11
C SER A 34 -22.09 -0.57 -2.16
N LEU A 35 -20.87 -0.16 -1.82
CA LEU A 35 -19.97 0.51 -2.76
C LEU A 35 -19.58 -0.40 -3.93
N SER A 36 -19.36 -1.70 -3.67
CA SER A 36 -19.08 -2.68 -4.74
C SER A 36 -20.26 -2.87 -5.68
N THR A 37 -21.49 -2.99 -5.16
CA THR A 37 -22.71 -3.13 -5.97
C THR A 37 -23.01 -1.91 -6.82
N LEU A 38 -22.58 -0.73 -6.37
CA LEU A 38 -22.68 0.51 -7.14
C LEU A 38 -21.50 0.72 -8.10
N GLN A 39 -20.52 -0.21 -8.10
CA GLN A 39 -19.26 -0.11 -8.83
C GLN A 39 -18.46 1.14 -8.47
N ILE A 40 -18.57 1.61 -7.22
CA ILE A 40 -17.86 2.79 -6.73
C ILE A 40 -16.57 2.32 -6.07
N SER A 41 -15.44 2.88 -6.49
CA SER A 41 -14.11 2.62 -5.91
C SER A 41 -13.38 3.93 -5.60
N GLY A 42 -12.20 3.80 -4.97
CA GLY A 42 -11.31 4.91 -4.63
C GLY A 42 -10.30 5.31 -5.72
N THR A 43 -10.46 4.78 -6.94
CA THR A 43 -9.45 4.84 -8.02
C THR A 43 -9.23 6.25 -8.53
N SER A 44 -7.98 6.57 -8.90
CA SER A 44 -7.65 7.79 -9.64
C SER A 44 -7.82 7.65 -11.16
N ALA A 45 -8.55 6.64 -11.66
CA ALA A 45 -8.76 6.42 -13.09
C ALA A 45 -9.33 7.64 -13.86
N GLY A 46 -10.03 8.56 -13.19
CA GLY A 46 -10.45 9.84 -13.80
C GLY A 46 -9.29 10.70 -14.33
N ILE A 47 -8.02 10.38 -13.99
CA ILE A 47 -6.84 10.98 -14.62
C ILE A 47 -6.77 10.68 -16.12
N TYR A 48 -7.21 9.49 -16.58
CA TYR A 48 -7.25 9.17 -18.00
C TYR A 48 -8.12 10.15 -18.79
N ASP A 49 -9.29 10.47 -18.25
CA ASP A 49 -10.23 11.41 -18.85
C ASP A 49 -9.61 12.80 -18.99
N TYR A 50 -8.99 13.34 -17.92
CA TYR A 50 -8.30 14.63 -17.97
C TYR A 50 -7.15 14.63 -18.97
N LEU A 51 -6.36 13.56 -18.99
CA LEU A 51 -5.22 13.44 -19.90
C LEU A 51 -5.65 13.28 -21.35
N LEU A 52 -6.87 12.80 -21.62
CA LEU A 52 -7.49 12.76 -22.94
C LEU A 52 -8.28 14.04 -23.28
N GLY A 53 -8.27 15.05 -22.41
CA GLY A 53 -8.91 16.35 -22.69
C GLY A 53 -10.40 16.43 -22.36
N LYS A 54 -10.96 15.44 -21.64
CA LYS A 54 -12.34 15.46 -21.17
C LYS A 54 -12.45 15.58 -19.65
N LYS A 55 -13.61 16.04 -19.18
CA LYS A 55 -13.95 15.98 -17.75
C LYS A 55 -14.36 14.54 -17.39
N PRO A 56 -13.93 14.01 -16.24
CA PRO A 56 -14.29 12.66 -15.83
C PRO A 56 -15.77 12.57 -15.44
N VAL A 57 -16.59 12.04 -16.35
CA VAL A 57 -18.06 11.96 -16.17
C VAL A 57 -18.46 11.03 -15.01
N ASN A 58 -17.61 10.04 -14.70
CA ASN A 58 -17.85 9.06 -13.65
C ASN A 58 -17.23 9.42 -12.28
N LEU A 59 -16.63 10.61 -12.16
CA LEU A 59 -16.14 11.12 -10.88
C LEU A 59 -17.32 11.60 -10.02
N ILE A 60 -17.51 10.97 -8.86
CA ILE A 60 -18.60 11.28 -7.93
C ILE A 60 -18.16 12.34 -6.91
N ALA A 61 -16.98 12.17 -6.31
CA ALA A 61 -16.48 13.07 -5.27
C ALA A 61 -14.95 13.09 -5.20
N GLY A 62 -14.39 14.19 -4.70
CA GLY A 62 -12.95 14.38 -4.55
C GLY A 62 -12.24 14.72 -5.86
N LYS A 63 -10.92 14.52 -5.89
CA LYS A 63 -10.05 14.82 -7.04
C LYS A 63 -9.16 13.60 -7.32
N PRO A 64 -9.13 13.07 -8.55
CA PRO A 64 -8.15 12.07 -8.96
C PRO A 64 -6.72 12.56 -8.73
N ARG A 65 -5.86 11.68 -8.22
CA ARG A 65 -4.49 12.02 -7.82
C ARG A 65 -3.50 11.45 -8.84
N PRO A 66 -2.88 12.28 -9.72
CA PRO A 66 -1.92 11.80 -10.71
C PRO A 66 -0.77 11.02 -10.06
N ILE A 67 -0.35 11.44 -8.87
CA ILE A 67 0.78 10.86 -8.17
C ILE A 67 0.60 9.41 -7.72
N ARG A 68 -0.64 8.91 -7.69
CA ARG A 68 -0.93 7.53 -7.34
C ARG A 68 -0.81 6.60 -8.55
N SER A 69 0.13 6.87 -9.45
CA SER A 69 0.30 6.19 -10.74
C SER A 69 0.49 4.68 -10.63
N ASP A 70 1.09 4.18 -9.57
CA ASP A 70 1.18 2.74 -9.31
C ASP A 70 -0.20 2.05 -9.29
N GLU A 71 -1.23 2.76 -8.84
CA GLU A 71 -2.61 2.25 -8.83
C GLU A 71 -3.23 2.30 -10.23
N TRP A 72 -3.22 3.47 -10.87
CA TRP A 72 -3.98 3.66 -12.11
C TRP A 72 -3.19 3.38 -13.39
N VAL A 73 -1.85 3.51 -13.41
CA VAL A 73 -0.94 3.22 -14.56
C VAL A 73 -0.35 1.79 -14.52
N VAL A 74 -0.25 1.17 -13.35
CA VAL A 74 0.38 -0.16 -13.23
C VAL A 74 -0.64 -1.24 -12.89
N THR A 75 -1.28 -1.13 -11.73
CA THR A 75 -2.15 -2.21 -11.22
C THR A 75 -3.45 -2.30 -12.02
N THR A 76 -4.11 -1.17 -12.27
CA THR A 76 -5.41 -1.13 -12.98
C THR A 76 -5.31 -1.63 -14.42
N PRO A 77 -4.35 -1.19 -15.26
CA PRO A 77 -4.25 -1.67 -16.64
C PRO A 77 -3.95 -3.17 -16.70
N PHE A 78 -3.09 -3.68 -15.81
CA PHE A 78 -2.86 -5.13 -15.72
C PHE A 78 -4.12 -5.89 -15.33
N ALA A 79 -4.88 -5.41 -14.34
CA ALA A 79 -6.12 -6.06 -13.93
C ALA A 79 -7.15 -6.12 -15.06
N VAL A 80 -7.31 -5.02 -15.80
CA VAL A 80 -8.22 -4.92 -16.94
C VAL A 80 -7.78 -5.78 -18.10
N SER A 81 -6.50 -5.66 -18.48
CA SER A 81 -5.92 -6.43 -19.58
C SER A 81 -6.02 -7.94 -19.31
N GLN A 82 -5.70 -8.37 -18.09
CA GLN A 82 -5.83 -9.77 -17.70
C GLN A 82 -7.29 -10.23 -17.75
N TYR A 83 -8.21 -9.49 -17.14
CA TYR A 83 -9.62 -9.87 -17.14
C TYR A 83 -10.18 -10.03 -18.57
N ASN A 84 -9.88 -9.08 -19.46
CA ASN A 84 -10.36 -9.08 -20.84
C ASN A 84 -9.78 -10.22 -21.69
N ASN A 85 -8.59 -10.73 -21.34
CA ASN A 85 -7.91 -11.79 -22.08
C ASN A 85 -8.07 -13.19 -21.46
N GLY A 86 -9.01 -13.38 -20.53
CA GLY A 86 -9.24 -14.68 -19.87
C GLY A 86 -8.21 -15.01 -18.78
N MET A 87 -7.51 -13.99 -18.28
CA MET A 87 -6.57 -14.02 -17.15
C MET A 87 -5.43 -15.03 -17.34
N PRO A 88 -4.71 -15.06 -18.47
CA PRO A 88 -3.63 -16.03 -18.67
C PRO A 88 -2.48 -15.76 -17.70
N THR A 89 -1.82 -16.80 -17.22
CA THR A 89 -0.62 -16.66 -16.38
C THR A 89 0.51 -15.94 -17.10
N GLN A 90 0.72 -16.26 -18.38
CA GLN A 90 1.65 -15.57 -19.27
C GLN A 90 0.87 -14.58 -20.14
N SER A 91 1.02 -13.28 -19.87
CA SER A 91 0.42 -12.23 -20.70
C SER A 91 1.30 -11.95 -21.89
N LYS A 92 0.74 -11.91 -23.11
CA LYS A 92 1.46 -11.56 -24.34
C LYS A 92 1.37 -10.07 -24.70
N ASN A 93 0.58 -9.30 -23.94
CA ASN A 93 0.27 -7.92 -24.31
C ASN A 93 1.43 -6.94 -24.07
N ILE A 94 2.54 -7.40 -23.48
CA ILE A 94 3.70 -6.55 -23.14
C ILE A 94 4.99 -7.24 -23.63
N GLY A 95 5.60 -6.67 -24.66
CA GLY A 95 6.81 -7.15 -25.31
C GLY A 95 6.73 -8.63 -25.72
N ILE A 96 7.72 -9.45 -25.35
CA ILE A 96 7.72 -10.91 -25.64
C ILE A 96 6.85 -11.73 -24.69
N GLY A 97 6.14 -11.07 -23.79
CA GLY A 97 5.29 -11.66 -22.77
C GLY A 97 5.90 -11.63 -21.36
N GLN A 98 5.03 -11.67 -20.36
CA GLN A 98 5.43 -11.66 -18.96
C GLN A 98 4.51 -12.51 -18.06
N ASP A 99 5.11 -13.14 -17.04
CA ASP A 99 4.40 -13.88 -16.01
C ASP A 99 3.71 -12.92 -15.04
N MET A 100 2.38 -12.95 -15.05
CA MET A 100 1.54 -12.06 -14.25
C MET A 100 1.38 -12.52 -12.80
N SER A 101 1.90 -13.71 -12.44
CA SER A 101 1.93 -14.18 -11.06
C SER A 101 3.04 -13.52 -10.23
N ILE A 102 4.04 -12.95 -10.91
CA ILE A 102 5.21 -12.31 -10.33
C ILE A 102 5.06 -10.79 -10.39
N VAL A 103 5.06 -10.13 -9.22
CA VAL A 103 5.08 -8.66 -9.03
C VAL A 103 3.81 -7.91 -9.50
N ALA A 104 3.13 -8.34 -10.56
CA ALA A 104 1.86 -7.75 -10.99
C ALA A 104 0.74 -8.16 -10.03
N ASP A 105 0.19 -7.22 -9.24
CA ASP A 105 -1.02 -7.45 -8.44
C ASP A 105 -2.29 -7.53 -9.31
N ALA A 106 -2.31 -8.48 -10.24
CA ALA A 106 -3.35 -8.70 -11.23
C ALA A 106 -4.02 -10.07 -11.03
N PRO A 107 -5.24 -10.29 -11.56
CA PRO A 107 -5.82 -11.61 -11.61
C PRO A 107 -5.19 -12.44 -12.74
N TYR A 108 -5.02 -13.74 -12.52
CA TYR A 108 -4.47 -14.75 -13.42
C TYR A 108 -5.00 -16.13 -13.03
N ALA A 109 -5.16 -17.02 -14.00
CA ALA A 109 -5.75 -18.34 -13.87
C ALA A 109 -4.67 -19.39 -13.56
N ASP A 110 -4.34 -19.51 -12.28
CA ASP A 110 -3.41 -20.51 -11.75
C ASP A 110 -3.85 -20.94 -10.34
N TRP A 111 -3.42 -22.13 -9.89
CA TRP A 111 -3.77 -22.66 -8.58
C TRP A 111 -3.32 -21.76 -7.42
N SER A 112 -2.21 -21.02 -7.60
CA SER A 112 -1.66 -20.12 -6.58
C SER A 112 -2.57 -18.93 -6.29
N MET A 113 -3.54 -18.64 -7.16
CA MET A 113 -4.56 -17.62 -6.95
C MET A 113 -5.45 -17.89 -5.72
N LEU A 114 -5.57 -19.15 -5.29
CA LEU A 114 -6.25 -19.52 -4.03
C LEU A 114 -5.67 -18.82 -2.79
N PHE A 115 -4.41 -18.40 -2.87
CA PHE A 115 -3.69 -17.70 -1.80
C PHE A 115 -3.59 -16.19 -2.04
N ARG A 116 -4.35 -15.66 -3.00
CA ARG A 116 -4.54 -14.23 -3.27
C ARG A 116 -6.03 -13.89 -3.18
N PRO A 117 -6.65 -14.01 -1.99
CA PRO A 117 -8.09 -13.95 -1.84
C PRO A 117 -8.71 -12.63 -2.32
N HIS A 118 -7.93 -11.54 -2.35
CA HIS A 118 -8.38 -10.25 -2.85
C HIS A 118 -8.59 -10.20 -4.37
N ASN A 119 -7.97 -11.11 -5.13
CA ASN A 119 -8.14 -11.22 -6.58
C ASN A 119 -9.15 -12.32 -6.99
N LEU A 120 -9.61 -13.18 -6.07
CA LEU A 120 -10.55 -14.26 -6.41
C LEU A 120 -11.91 -13.74 -6.92
N ILE A 121 -12.30 -12.52 -6.56
CA ILE A 121 -13.58 -11.94 -6.98
C ILE A 121 -13.68 -11.74 -8.50
N PHE A 122 -12.55 -11.60 -9.20
CA PHE A 122 -12.50 -11.43 -10.66
C PHE A 122 -12.96 -12.67 -11.44
N PHE A 123 -13.01 -13.85 -10.81
CA PHE A 123 -13.56 -15.06 -11.41
C PHE A 123 -15.09 -15.16 -11.31
N LEU A 124 -15.70 -14.33 -10.46
CA LEU A 124 -17.11 -14.46 -10.09
C LEU A 124 -17.97 -13.31 -10.61
N LEU A 125 -17.40 -12.10 -10.71
CA LEU A 125 -18.14 -10.89 -11.02
C LEU A 125 -17.59 -10.18 -12.26
N PRO A 126 -18.45 -9.43 -12.99
CA PRO A 126 -17.99 -8.54 -14.04
C PRO A 126 -17.00 -7.50 -13.51
N ILE A 127 -16.08 -7.06 -14.38
CA ILE A 127 -14.90 -6.28 -14.00
C ILE A 127 -15.18 -5.06 -13.11
N GLY A 128 -16.21 -4.26 -13.41
CA GLY A 128 -16.53 -3.07 -12.61
C GLY A 128 -16.89 -3.39 -11.16
N PHE A 129 -17.64 -4.47 -10.93
CA PHE A 129 -17.99 -4.94 -9.59
C PHE A 129 -16.79 -5.61 -8.90
N ALA A 130 -16.05 -6.45 -9.62
CA ALA A 130 -14.86 -7.13 -9.10
C ALA A 130 -13.78 -6.14 -8.66
N PHE A 131 -13.53 -5.10 -9.47
CA PHE A 131 -12.56 -4.05 -9.19
C PHE A 131 -12.95 -3.24 -7.94
N ALA A 132 -14.20 -2.78 -7.86
CA ALA A 132 -14.70 -2.07 -6.67
C ALA A 132 -14.68 -2.96 -5.42
N PHE A 133 -15.01 -4.23 -5.55
CA PHE A 133 -14.94 -5.20 -4.45
C PHE A 133 -13.51 -5.40 -3.95
N LYS A 134 -12.55 -5.67 -4.84
CA LYS A 134 -11.13 -5.79 -4.47
C LYS A 134 -10.67 -4.54 -3.71
N TRP A 135 -11.02 -3.35 -4.22
CA TRP A 135 -10.69 -2.09 -3.58
C TRP A 135 -11.17 -2.06 -2.13
N TRP A 136 -12.48 -2.17 -1.90
CA TRP A 136 -13.02 -2.06 -0.55
C TRP A 136 -12.72 -3.25 0.35
N LEU A 137 -12.41 -4.42 -0.21
CA LEU A 137 -11.93 -5.58 0.54
C LEU A 137 -10.60 -5.29 1.23
N LEU A 138 -9.69 -4.52 0.62
CA LEU A 138 -8.45 -4.09 1.28
C LEU A 138 -8.76 -3.20 2.50
N SER A 139 -9.62 -2.19 2.34
CA SER A 139 -10.09 -1.33 3.45
C SER A 139 -10.75 -2.13 4.57
N ALA A 140 -11.70 -2.99 4.21
CA ALA A 140 -12.44 -3.80 5.15
C ALA A 140 -11.53 -4.80 5.87
N GLY A 141 -10.67 -5.50 5.13
CA GLY A 141 -9.69 -6.43 5.68
C GLY A 141 -8.76 -5.76 6.68
N LEU A 142 -8.28 -4.55 6.39
CA LEU A 142 -7.42 -3.79 7.31
C LEU A 142 -8.16 -3.42 8.59
N ALA A 143 -9.32 -2.77 8.45
CA ALA A 143 -10.12 -2.35 9.61
C ALA A 143 -10.56 -3.54 10.48
N LEU A 144 -10.97 -4.65 9.86
CA LEU A 144 -11.43 -5.85 10.57
C LEU A 144 -10.29 -6.65 11.18
N SER A 145 -9.13 -6.77 10.53
CA SER A 145 -7.97 -7.45 11.11
C SER A 145 -7.47 -6.72 12.37
N VAL A 146 -7.41 -5.38 12.35
CA VAL A 146 -7.15 -4.58 13.55
C VAL A 146 -8.23 -4.79 14.60
N TYR A 147 -9.50 -4.76 14.21
CA TYR A 147 -10.61 -4.99 15.13
C TYR A 147 -10.50 -6.35 15.85
N ILE A 148 -10.28 -7.42 15.09
CA ILE A 148 -10.08 -8.79 15.57
C ILE A 148 -8.86 -8.86 16.50
N PHE A 149 -7.73 -8.28 16.10
CA PHE A 149 -6.50 -8.27 16.89
C PHE A 149 -6.69 -7.57 18.23
N VAL A 150 -7.36 -6.40 18.25
CA VAL A 150 -7.63 -5.66 19.47
C VAL A 150 -8.54 -6.44 20.40
N LEU A 151 -9.62 -7.07 19.89
CA LEU A 151 -10.51 -7.89 20.70
C LEU A 151 -9.87 -9.19 21.19
N PHE A 152 -8.94 -9.74 20.42
CA PHE A 152 -8.14 -10.89 20.82
C PHE A 152 -7.26 -10.59 22.04
N LEU A 153 -6.70 -9.38 22.12
CA LEU A 153 -5.93 -8.94 23.29
C LEU A 153 -6.81 -8.42 24.43
N TYR A 154 -7.89 -7.73 24.09
CA TYR A 154 -8.78 -7.06 25.02
C TYR A 154 -10.25 -7.35 24.70
N PRO A 155 -10.78 -8.49 25.18
CA PRO A 155 -12.17 -8.86 24.95
C PRO A 155 -13.15 -7.77 25.37
N ARG A 156 -14.24 -7.62 24.62
CA ARG A 156 -15.33 -6.66 24.84
C ARG A 156 -14.98 -5.17 24.71
N LYS A 157 -13.77 -4.81 24.26
CA LYS A 157 -13.40 -3.40 23.98
C LYS A 157 -13.78 -2.97 22.57
N TYR A 158 -15.04 -3.19 22.19
CA TYR A 158 -15.54 -2.98 20.82
C TYR A 158 -15.28 -1.56 20.30
N LEU A 159 -15.61 -0.52 21.07
CA LEU A 159 -15.37 0.86 20.65
C LEU A 159 -13.89 1.17 20.39
N ILE A 160 -12.99 0.69 21.25
CA ILE A 160 -11.54 0.91 21.07
C ILE A 160 -11.05 0.16 19.83
N ALA A 161 -11.51 -1.07 19.63
CA ALA A 161 -11.18 -1.87 18.46
C ALA A 161 -11.65 -1.18 17.16
N SER A 162 -12.88 -0.64 17.15
CA SER A 162 -13.43 0.10 16.01
C SER A 162 -12.63 1.38 15.73
N LEU A 163 -12.37 2.20 16.76
CA LEU A 163 -11.62 3.44 16.60
C LEU A 163 -10.20 3.18 16.09
N LEU A 164 -9.50 2.18 16.63
CA LEU A 164 -8.16 1.84 16.17
C LEU A 164 -8.14 1.24 14.75
N GLY A 165 -9.15 0.43 14.40
CA GLY A 165 -9.33 -0.05 13.03
C GLY A 165 -9.52 1.09 12.05
N SER A 166 -10.35 2.08 12.40
CA SER A 166 -10.54 3.29 11.60
C SER A 166 -9.28 4.17 11.54
N ILE A 167 -8.54 4.34 12.66
CA ILE A 167 -7.29 5.10 12.67
C ILE A 167 -6.26 4.47 11.73
N MET A 168 -6.11 3.14 11.76
CA MET A 168 -5.19 2.45 10.87
C MET A 168 -5.63 2.64 9.40
N LEU A 169 -6.92 2.49 9.12
CA LEU A 169 -7.46 2.68 7.76
C LEU A 169 -7.21 4.09 7.22
N PHE A 170 -7.53 5.13 8.00
CA PHE A 170 -7.38 6.53 7.60
C PHE A 170 -5.98 7.10 7.83
N SER A 171 -4.98 6.27 8.14
CA SER A 171 -3.60 6.74 8.29
C SER A 171 -3.07 7.30 6.98
N PRO A 172 -2.37 8.47 6.96
CA PRO A 172 -1.89 9.07 5.71
C PRO A 172 -1.04 8.11 4.88
N PHE A 173 -0.10 7.40 5.51
CA PHE A 173 0.67 6.36 4.83
C PHE A 173 -0.21 5.36 4.08
N ILE A 174 -1.24 4.79 4.72
CA ILE A 174 -2.14 3.80 4.12
C ILE A 174 -2.95 4.40 2.96
N GLN A 175 -3.40 5.64 3.10
CA GLN A 175 -4.27 6.27 2.10
C GLN A 175 -3.49 6.70 0.85
N TRP A 176 -2.26 7.19 1.01
CA TRP A 176 -1.38 7.54 -0.10
C TRP A 176 -0.75 6.30 -0.76
N TRP A 177 -0.38 5.29 0.03
CA TRP A 177 0.07 3.96 -0.42
C TRP A 177 -1.07 2.94 -0.46
N TYR A 178 -2.25 3.33 -0.93
CA TYR A 178 -3.41 2.46 -0.99
C TYR A 178 -3.25 1.40 -2.08
N GLN A 179 -2.58 0.30 -1.72
CA GLN A 179 -2.24 -0.83 -2.59
C GLN A 179 -2.22 -2.13 -1.78
N SER A 180 -2.44 -3.25 -2.46
CA SER A 180 -2.35 -4.59 -1.86
C SER A 180 -0.99 -4.85 -1.23
N ALA A 181 0.10 -4.41 -1.89
CA ALA A 181 1.48 -4.55 -1.40
C ALA A 181 1.70 -3.91 -0.02
N THR A 182 0.97 -2.83 0.30
CA THR A 182 1.05 -2.12 1.59
C THR A 182 0.10 -2.71 2.62
N ILE A 183 -1.16 -2.95 2.22
CA ILE A 183 -2.24 -3.26 3.16
C ILE A 183 -2.23 -4.73 3.59
N LEU A 184 -1.99 -5.66 2.65
CA LEU A 184 -2.04 -7.10 2.91
C LEU A 184 -0.98 -7.57 3.92
N PRO A 185 0.28 -7.10 3.89
CA PRO A 185 1.25 -7.48 4.92
C PRO A 185 0.78 -7.17 6.34
N ILE A 186 0.13 -6.03 6.57
CA ILE A 186 -0.40 -5.67 7.89
C ILE A 186 -1.53 -6.62 8.30
N ILE A 187 -2.48 -6.87 7.40
CA ILE A 187 -3.60 -7.79 7.64
C ILE A 187 -3.07 -9.18 8.04
N TYR A 188 -2.22 -9.75 7.20
CA TYR A 188 -1.68 -11.10 7.42
C TYR A 188 -0.72 -11.16 8.60
N GLY A 189 0.04 -10.11 8.88
CA GLY A 189 0.88 -10.01 10.08
C GLY A 189 0.05 -10.06 11.36
N LEU A 190 -1.01 -9.25 11.45
CA LEU A 190 -1.91 -9.22 12.62
C LEU A 190 -2.67 -10.56 12.79
N LEU A 191 -3.25 -11.10 11.72
CA LEU A 191 -3.96 -12.38 11.76
C LEU A 191 -3.02 -13.57 11.99
N GLY A 192 -1.78 -13.48 11.50
CA GLY A 192 -0.72 -14.45 11.74
C GLY A 192 -0.32 -14.51 13.22
N ILE A 193 -0.17 -13.35 13.87
CA ILE A 193 0.03 -13.29 15.33
C ILE A 193 -1.13 -13.96 16.07
N VAL A 194 -2.39 -13.63 15.73
CA VAL A 194 -3.57 -14.22 16.37
C VAL A 194 -3.56 -15.73 16.22
N SER A 195 -3.31 -16.23 15.00
CA SER A 195 -3.27 -17.66 14.69
C SER A 195 -2.15 -18.37 15.45
N ALA A 196 -0.94 -17.80 15.47
CA ALA A 196 0.20 -18.36 16.19
C ALA A 196 -0.04 -18.42 17.71
N VAL A 197 -0.54 -17.35 18.33
CA VAL A 197 -0.85 -17.37 19.77
C VAL A 197 -1.95 -18.38 20.07
N LYS A 198 -3.01 -18.44 19.26
CA LYS A 198 -4.11 -19.41 19.44
C LYS A 198 -3.67 -20.86 19.26
N LEU A 199 -2.75 -21.13 18.33
CA LEU A 199 -2.10 -22.43 18.20
C LEU A 199 -1.36 -22.79 19.48
N ILE A 200 -0.46 -21.90 19.95
CA ILE A 200 0.43 -22.16 21.09
C ILE A 200 -0.35 -22.36 22.39
N GLU A 201 -1.34 -21.50 22.65
CA GLU A 201 -2.11 -21.48 23.90
C GLU A 201 -3.27 -22.49 23.92
N SER A 202 -3.58 -23.17 22.81
CA SER A 202 -4.69 -24.13 22.77
C SER A 202 -4.39 -25.38 23.59
N GLY A 203 -5.30 -25.74 24.50
CA GLY A 203 -5.29 -27.05 25.17
C GLY A 203 -5.74 -28.19 24.25
N CYS A 204 -6.63 -27.91 23.29
CA CYS A 204 -7.19 -28.91 22.38
C CYS A 204 -6.31 -29.08 21.13
N ARG A 205 -5.91 -30.33 20.84
CA ARG A 205 -5.09 -30.67 19.66
C ARG A 205 -5.78 -30.30 18.35
N ARG A 206 -7.07 -30.63 18.19
CA ARG A 206 -7.83 -30.29 16.97
C ARG A 206 -7.83 -28.78 16.70
N THR A 207 -8.11 -27.98 17.73
CA THR A 207 -8.09 -26.52 17.63
C THR A 207 -6.69 -26.01 17.29
N ALA A 208 -5.63 -26.57 17.89
CA ALA A 208 -4.26 -26.19 17.56
C ALA A 208 -3.90 -26.52 16.10
N THR A 209 -4.36 -27.67 15.59
CA THR A 209 -4.19 -28.07 14.18
C THR A 209 -4.92 -27.11 13.23
N TYR A 210 -6.14 -26.69 13.52
CA TYR A 210 -6.84 -25.69 12.69
C TYR A 210 -6.09 -24.36 12.64
N TRP A 211 -5.56 -23.88 13.77
CA TRP A 211 -4.74 -22.67 13.79
C TRP A 211 -3.38 -22.83 13.10
N SER A 212 -2.82 -24.05 13.11
CA SER A 212 -1.61 -24.38 12.34
C SER A 212 -1.86 -24.34 10.83
N ILE A 213 -3.00 -24.88 10.36
CA ILE A 213 -3.40 -24.78 8.95
C ILE A 213 -3.67 -23.32 8.57
N ALA A 214 -4.41 -22.57 9.41
CA ALA A 214 -4.65 -21.15 9.18
C ALA A 214 -3.36 -20.33 9.13
N LEU A 215 -2.40 -20.63 10.02
CA LEU A 215 -1.08 -19.99 10.02
C LEU A 215 -0.30 -20.30 8.74
N ALA A 216 -0.33 -21.55 8.26
CA ALA A 216 0.31 -21.94 7.00
C ALA A 216 -0.32 -21.20 5.80
N TYR A 217 -1.66 -21.17 5.72
CA TYR A 217 -2.38 -20.43 4.69
C TYR A 217 -2.03 -18.95 4.69
N LEU A 218 -2.09 -18.30 5.86
CA LEU A 218 -1.73 -16.88 6.01
C LEU A 218 -0.26 -16.62 5.67
N ALA A 219 0.65 -17.55 5.96
CA ALA A 219 2.06 -17.43 5.59
C ALA A 219 2.28 -17.50 4.07
N VAL A 220 1.56 -18.37 3.36
CA VAL A 220 1.57 -18.42 1.88
C VAL A 220 0.97 -17.14 1.30
N CYS A 221 -0.19 -16.70 1.79
CA CYS A 221 -0.81 -15.44 1.38
C CYS A 221 0.11 -14.24 1.63
N PHE A 222 0.79 -14.22 2.78
CA PHE A 222 1.78 -13.22 3.11
C PHE A 222 2.92 -13.25 2.12
N ALA A 223 3.54 -14.40 1.86
CA ALA A 223 4.66 -14.53 0.94
C ALA A 223 4.30 -14.09 -0.49
N LEU A 224 3.14 -14.51 -1.00
CA LEU A 224 2.67 -14.18 -2.35
C LEU A 224 2.28 -12.71 -2.54
N VAL A 225 2.30 -11.87 -1.50
CA VAL A 225 2.26 -10.41 -1.72
C VAL A 225 3.44 -9.95 -2.60
N MET A 226 4.57 -10.65 -2.56
CA MET A 226 5.74 -10.41 -3.44
C MET A 226 6.27 -8.96 -3.40
N TYR A 227 6.24 -8.33 -2.22
CA TYR A 227 6.83 -7.01 -1.97
C TYR A 227 7.70 -7.03 -0.69
N PRO A 228 8.93 -7.59 -0.76
CA PRO A 228 9.75 -7.88 0.42
C PRO A 228 10.05 -6.67 1.31
N ALA A 229 10.12 -5.46 0.72
CA ALA A 229 10.44 -4.25 1.47
C ALA A 229 9.42 -3.96 2.60
N PHE A 230 8.12 -4.18 2.36
CA PHE A 230 7.10 -4.07 3.40
C PHE A 230 6.95 -5.36 4.20
N GLN A 231 7.00 -6.53 3.54
CA GLN A 231 6.85 -7.82 4.20
C GLN A 231 7.91 -8.05 5.28
N LEU A 232 9.19 -7.85 5.00
CA LEU A 232 10.26 -8.11 5.97
C LEU A 232 10.10 -7.24 7.22
N THR A 233 9.77 -5.95 7.04
CA THR A 233 9.55 -5.02 8.15
C THR A 233 8.34 -5.43 8.99
N ILE A 234 7.20 -5.76 8.36
CA ILE A 234 6.00 -6.21 9.08
C ILE A 234 6.21 -7.57 9.74
N GLY A 235 6.90 -8.49 9.07
CA GLY A 235 7.22 -9.82 9.61
C GLY A 235 8.07 -9.71 10.87
N LEU A 236 9.10 -8.86 10.86
CA LEU A 236 9.94 -8.60 12.03
C LEU A 236 9.13 -8.02 13.20
N VAL A 237 8.36 -6.96 12.97
CA VAL A 237 7.52 -6.36 14.02
C VAL A 237 6.48 -7.37 14.52
N SER A 238 5.92 -8.20 13.63
CA SER A 238 4.91 -9.20 13.98
C SER A 238 5.48 -10.32 14.84
N LEU A 239 6.66 -10.84 14.50
CA LEU A 239 7.37 -11.86 15.27
C LEU A 239 7.71 -11.35 16.67
N VAL A 240 8.25 -10.14 16.76
CA VAL A 240 8.63 -9.51 18.02
C VAL A 240 7.38 -9.22 18.88
N THR A 241 6.27 -8.82 18.25
CA THR A 241 4.97 -8.64 18.93
C THR A 241 4.39 -9.95 19.43
N LEU A 242 4.48 -11.04 18.66
CA LEU A 242 4.10 -12.39 19.09
C LEU A 242 4.84 -12.77 20.37
N LEU A 243 6.17 -12.61 20.40
CA LEU A 243 6.98 -12.88 21.58
C LEU A 243 6.60 -11.98 22.77
N ALA A 244 6.29 -10.71 22.52
CA ALA A 244 5.81 -9.79 23.56
C ALA A 244 4.48 -10.25 24.18
N ILE A 245 3.55 -10.75 23.36
CA ILE A 245 2.26 -11.26 23.83
C ILE A 245 2.46 -12.53 24.67
N LEU A 246 3.24 -13.49 24.17
CA LEU A 246 3.51 -14.75 24.89
C LEU A 246 4.24 -14.51 26.22
N ARG A 247 5.27 -13.65 26.22
CA ARG A 247 5.97 -13.23 27.44
C ARG A 247 5.02 -12.54 28.41
N GLY A 248 4.20 -11.63 27.88
CA GLY A 248 3.23 -10.84 28.62
C GLY A 248 2.13 -11.66 29.30
N ARG A 249 1.71 -12.74 28.65
CA ARG A 249 0.74 -13.73 29.16
C ARG A 249 1.39 -14.83 30.02
N GLY A 250 2.71 -14.92 30.04
CA GLY A 250 3.44 -16.00 30.75
C GLY A 250 3.42 -17.35 30.00
N THR A 251 2.99 -17.36 28.74
CA THR A 251 2.81 -18.56 27.91
C THR A 251 3.99 -18.82 26.98
N LEU A 252 5.08 -18.03 27.08
CA LEU A 252 6.28 -18.21 26.26
C LEU A 252 6.89 -19.62 26.36
N HIS A 253 6.84 -20.24 27.53
CA HIS A 253 7.31 -21.63 27.72
C HIS A 253 6.53 -22.65 26.89
N LEU A 254 5.26 -22.36 26.54
CA LEU A 254 4.43 -23.24 25.71
C LEU A 254 4.96 -23.33 24.27
N LEU A 255 5.69 -22.32 23.79
CA LEU A 255 6.29 -22.33 22.45
C LEU A 255 7.20 -23.56 22.26
N TRP A 256 7.95 -23.91 23.31
CA TRP A 256 8.95 -24.98 23.31
C TRP A 256 8.37 -26.38 23.56
N GLN A 257 7.05 -26.51 23.73
CA GLN A 257 6.43 -27.82 23.82
C GLN A 257 6.56 -28.57 22.50
N ARG A 258 6.95 -29.85 22.54
CA ARG A 258 7.15 -30.70 21.35
C ARG A 258 5.98 -30.64 20.37
N ARG A 259 4.73 -30.66 20.87
CA ARG A 259 3.50 -30.51 20.07
C ARG A 259 3.48 -29.19 19.29
N ASN A 260 3.73 -28.08 19.98
CA ASN A 260 3.66 -26.75 19.37
C ASN A 260 4.80 -26.54 18.38
N LEU A 261 6.01 -26.99 18.71
CA LEU A 261 7.14 -27.02 17.77
C LEU A 261 6.80 -27.84 16.53
N PHE A 262 6.21 -29.03 16.68
CA PHE A 262 5.78 -29.86 15.55
C PHE A 262 4.73 -29.17 14.69
N LEU A 263 3.71 -28.54 15.28
CA LEU A 263 2.67 -27.82 14.53
C LEU A 263 3.20 -26.56 13.84
N ILE A 264 4.07 -25.79 14.50
CA ILE A 264 4.70 -24.60 13.90
C ILE A 264 5.62 -25.02 12.75
N PHE A 265 6.46 -26.03 12.97
CA PHE A 265 7.33 -26.56 11.94
C PHE A 265 6.54 -27.17 10.78
N GLY A 266 5.45 -27.88 11.07
CA GLY A 266 4.49 -28.35 10.06
C GLY A 266 3.88 -27.22 9.25
N SER A 267 3.51 -26.10 9.89
CA SER A 267 3.05 -24.90 9.17
C SER A 267 4.12 -24.31 8.27
N ILE A 268 5.38 -24.24 8.74
CA ILE A 268 6.53 -23.74 7.96
C ILE A 268 6.80 -24.65 6.78
N ILE A 269 6.83 -25.97 6.97
CA ILE A 269 7.01 -26.94 5.88
C ILE A 269 5.88 -26.80 4.87
N LEU A 270 4.61 -26.80 5.31
CA LEU A 270 3.47 -26.71 4.40
C LEU A 270 3.52 -25.43 3.56
N ALA A 271 3.77 -24.28 4.21
CA ALA A 271 3.91 -23.02 3.51
C ALA A 271 5.13 -23.01 2.58
N GLY A 272 6.26 -23.56 3.02
CA GLY A 272 7.50 -23.68 2.26
C GLY A 272 7.37 -24.61 1.05
N THR A 273 6.62 -25.71 1.16
CA THR A 273 6.33 -26.61 0.05
C THR A 273 5.44 -25.92 -0.98
N ILE A 274 4.35 -25.27 -0.55
CA ILE A 274 3.46 -24.54 -1.46
C ILE A 274 4.23 -23.43 -2.16
N MET A 275 5.00 -22.64 -1.41
CA MET A 275 5.84 -21.58 -1.98
C MET A 275 6.92 -22.15 -2.90
N GLY A 276 7.54 -23.27 -2.55
CA GLY A 276 8.54 -23.94 -3.37
C GLY A 276 7.99 -24.43 -4.70
N LEU A 277 6.77 -25.00 -4.70
CA LEU A 277 6.06 -25.40 -5.92
C LEU A 277 5.77 -24.19 -6.81
N PHE A 278 5.29 -23.08 -6.22
CA PHE A 278 5.09 -21.84 -6.95
C PHE A 278 6.39 -21.32 -7.56
N LEU A 279 7.46 -21.22 -6.78
CA LEU A 279 8.76 -20.74 -7.27
C LEU A 279 9.35 -21.65 -8.35
N TRP A 280 9.10 -22.96 -8.27
CA TRP A 280 9.54 -23.92 -9.27
C TRP A 280 8.76 -23.76 -10.58
N GLN A 281 7.44 -23.64 -10.51
CA GLN A 281 6.59 -23.43 -11.69
C GLN A 281 6.91 -22.12 -12.41
N HIS A 282 7.18 -21.05 -11.66
CA HIS A 282 7.46 -19.72 -12.19
C HIS A 282 8.96 -19.39 -12.20
N SER A 283 9.83 -20.40 -12.28
CA SER A 283 11.25 -20.24 -11.99
C SER A 283 11.99 -19.30 -12.94
N ASP A 284 11.56 -19.22 -14.21
CA ASP A 284 12.19 -18.35 -15.21
C ASP A 284 11.94 -16.88 -14.87
N ALA A 285 10.69 -16.51 -14.57
CA ALA A 285 10.33 -15.16 -14.14
C ALA A 285 10.99 -14.82 -12.79
N VAL A 286 11.00 -15.76 -11.83
CA VAL A 286 11.67 -15.57 -10.53
C VAL A 286 13.16 -15.30 -10.70
N LYS A 287 13.86 -16.10 -11.52
CA LYS A 287 15.30 -15.90 -11.80
C LYS A 287 15.53 -14.57 -12.53
N ALA A 288 14.68 -14.21 -13.48
CA ALA A 288 14.76 -12.93 -14.19
C ALA A 288 14.61 -11.75 -13.22
N SER A 289 13.67 -11.82 -12.27
CA SER A 289 13.47 -10.78 -11.24
C SER A 289 14.60 -10.73 -10.22
N LEU A 290 15.05 -11.86 -9.68
CA LEU A 290 16.09 -11.90 -8.62
C LEU A 290 17.46 -11.44 -9.11
N ASN A 291 17.79 -11.71 -10.37
CA ASN A 291 19.07 -11.32 -10.99
C ASN A 291 19.07 -9.89 -11.54
N THR A 292 17.99 -9.13 -11.34
CA THR A 292 17.96 -7.71 -11.72
C THR A 292 18.95 -6.87 -10.92
N ILE A 293 19.45 -5.80 -11.54
CA ILE A 293 20.14 -4.73 -10.79
C ILE A 293 19.15 -4.06 -9.84
N TYR A 294 17.92 -3.80 -10.32
CA TYR A 294 16.83 -3.25 -9.53
C TYR A 294 15.51 -4.01 -9.76
N PRO A 295 14.79 -4.43 -8.69
CA PRO A 295 15.14 -4.30 -7.27
C PRO A 295 15.97 -5.46 -6.71
N GLY A 296 16.30 -6.51 -7.49
CA GLY A 296 16.86 -7.77 -6.99
C GLY A 296 18.18 -7.64 -6.23
N ASN A 297 19.21 -7.13 -6.91
CA ASN A 297 20.54 -6.95 -6.34
C ASN A 297 20.72 -5.66 -5.53
N ARG A 298 19.68 -4.81 -5.42
CA ARG A 298 19.71 -3.58 -4.62
C ARG A 298 20.22 -3.86 -3.20
N ASN A 299 21.09 -2.99 -2.70
CA ASN A 299 21.59 -3.05 -1.32
C ASN A 299 21.68 -1.62 -0.77
N ILE A 300 21.10 -1.40 0.39
CA ILE A 300 20.96 -0.10 1.05
C ILE A 300 21.75 -0.17 2.35
N SER A 301 22.75 0.71 2.47
CA SER A 301 23.55 0.87 3.70
C SER A 301 22.70 1.40 4.85
N SER A 302 23.14 1.16 6.08
CA SER A 302 22.56 1.77 7.28
C SER A 302 22.94 3.25 7.39
N GLY A 303 22.11 4.00 8.11
CA GLY A 303 22.31 5.43 8.34
C GLY A 303 22.04 6.31 7.12
N GLY A 304 22.28 7.61 7.28
CA GLY A 304 22.18 8.60 6.20
C GLY A 304 20.76 9.02 5.81
N PHE A 305 19.71 8.46 6.44
CA PHE A 305 18.35 8.90 6.16
C PHE A 305 18.05 10.29 6.76
N ASP A 306 17.26 11.09 6.04
CA ASP A 306 16.88 12.42 6.49
C ASP A 306 15.93 12.34 7.71
N VAL A 307 16.39 12.83 8.87
CA VAL A 307 15.60 12.85 10.11
C VAL A 307 14.34 13.72 9.98
N PHE A 308 14.37 14.75 9.13
CA PHE A 308 13.23 15.63 8.92
C PHE A 308 12.05 14.89 8.24
N ARG A 309 12.33 13.82 7.48
CA ARG A 309 11.30 12.91 6.93
C ARG A 309 10.58 12.11 8.01
N LEU A 310 11.26 11.77 9.11
CA LEU A 310 10.64 11.06 10.23
C LEU A 310 9.77 11.98 11.07
N ILE A 311 10.06 13.28 11.14
CA ILE A 311 9.35 14.23 12.01
C ILE A 311 8.31 15.09 11.30
N SER A 312 8.19 14.98 9.96
CA SER A 312 7.25 15.76 9.15
C SER A 312 5.78 15.33 9.24
N TRP A 313 5.49 14.17 9.82
CA TRP A 313 4.14 13.60 9.87
C TRP A 313 3.04 14.50 10.48
N PRO A 314 3.30 15.43 11.43
CA PRO A 314 2.24 16.34 11.91
C PRO A 314 1.68 17.25 10.81
N LEU A 315 2.46 17.45 9.74
CA LEU A 315 2.10 18.26 8.58
C LEU A 315 1.55 17.42 7.41
N SER A 316 1.18 16.15 7.63
CA SER A 316 0.67 15.26 6.56
C SER A 316 -0.60 15.79 5.88
N TYR A 317 -1.36 16.71 6.51
CA TYR A 317 -2.52 17.34 5.90
C TYR A 317 -2.16 18.22 4.70
N LEU A 318 -0.94 18.78 4.66
CA LEU A 318 -0.45 19.60 3.55
C LEU A 318 -0.32 18.80 2.25
N LEU A 319 -0.19 17.48 2.34
CA LEU A 319 -0.12 16.59 1.18
C LEU A 319 -1.41 16.59 0.35
N LEU A 320 -2.54 17.00 0.95
CA LEU A 320 -3.82 17.10 0.23
C LEU A 320 -3.81 18.19 -0.84
N ASP A 321 -2.94 19.19 -0.72
CA ASP A 321 -2.73 20.22 -1.74
C ASP A 321 -1.60 19.77 -2.68
N ASP A 322 -1.92 19.73 -3.98
CA ASP A 322 -0.97 19.35 -5.01
C ASP A 322 0.11 20.43 -5.21
N ASN A 323 -0.11 21.69 -4.80
CA ASN A 323 0.93 22.72 -4.89
C ASN A 323 2.11 22.45 -3.94
N ASN A 324 1.90 21.64 -2.90
CA ASN A 324 2.93 21.30 -1.92
C ASN A 324 3.82 20.12 -2.36
N LEU A 325 3.64 19.63 -3.60
CA LEU A 325 4.33 18.49 -4.20
C LEU A 325 5.85 18.47 -4.02
N MET A 326 6.51 19.63 -4.15
CA MET A 326 7.98 19.72 -4.12
C MET A 326 8.52 20.18 -2.76
N ILE A 327 7.63 20.57 -1.84
CA ILE A 327 8.03 21.30 -0.64
C ILE A 327 8.61 20.34 0.39
N LEU A 328 8.05 19.14 0.52
CA LEU A 328 8.52 18.12 1.48
C LEU A 328 9.53 17.12 0.88
N GLY A 329 10.14 17.48 -0.25
CA GLY A 329 11.12 16.68 -0.99
C GLY A 329 10.52 15.97 -2.20
N ASN A 330 10.26 14.67 -2.05
CA ASN A 330 9.68 13.81 -3.09
C ASN A 330 8.16 13.99 -3.21
N ASN A 331 7.54 13.13 -4.02
CA ASN A 331 6.11 13.09 -4.19
C ASN A 331 5.31 12.76 -2.90
N GLN A 332 4.00 13.04 -2.88
CA GLN A 332 3.19 12.89 -1.66
C GLN A 332 3.14 11.45 -1.12
N SER A 333 3.12 10.44 -1.98
CA SER A 333 3.14 9.05 -1.55
C SER A 333 4.45 8.72 -0.83
N GLU A 334 5.59 9.12 -1.37
CA GLU A 334 6.90 8.91 -0.74
C GLU A 334 7.06 9.70 0.56
N VAL A 335 6.50 10.91 0.64
CA VAL A 335 6.54 11.76 1.85
C VAL A 335 5.60 11.26 2.95
N SER A 336 4.47 10.65 2.56
CA SER A 336 3.41 10.27 3.50
C SER A 336 3.92 9.39 4.63
N ASN A 337 3.35 9.56 5.82
CA ASN A 337 3.74 8.81 7.01
C ASN A 337 2.51 8.53 7.89
N PHE A 338 2.65 7.63 8.86
CA PHE A 338 1.66 7.47 9.91
C PHE A 338 1.69 8.68 10.84
N LEU A 339 0.58 9.01 11.50
CA LEU A 339 0.63 9.97 12.60
C LEU A 339 1.25 9.26 13.83
N LEU A 340 2.57 9.41 14.01
CA LEU A 340 3.42 8.65 14.95
C LEU A 340 3.24 9.06 16.43
N ILE A 341 2.02 9.38 16.85
CA ILE A 341 1.67 9.82 18.21
C ILE A 341 2.09 8.78 19.26
N GLY A 342 1.84 7.49 19.01
CA GLY A 342 2.26 6.39 19.87
C GLY A 342 3.77 6.37 20.14
N LEU A 343 4.59 6.72 19.14
CA LEU A 343 6.06 6.83 19.32
C LEU A 343 6.42 8.02 20.22
N VAL A 344 5.78 9.17 20.04
CA VAL A 344 5.95 10.34 20.94
C VAL A 344 5.57 9.99 22.38
N LEU A 345 4.59 9.09 22.56
CA LEU A 345 4.14 8.65 23.88
C LEU A 345 5.09 7.65 24.57
N VAL A 346 6.12 7.11 23.90
CA VAL A 346 7.00 6.05 24.47
C VAL A 346 7.60 6.44 25.82
N PRO A 347 8.29 7.59 25.99
CA PRO A 347 8.88 7.96 27.28
C PRO A 347 7.83 8.04 28.40
N PHE A 348 6.65 8.58 28.08
CA PHE A 348 5.54 8.69 29.03
C PHE A 348 4.95 7.33 29.41
N LEU A 349 4.77 6.43 28.44
CA LEU A 349 4.27 5.08 28.69
C LEU A 349 5.26 4.26 29.52
N ILE A 350 6.56 4.37 29.25
CA ILE A 350 7.62 3.75 30.06
C ILE A 350 7.56 4.29 31.49
N TYR A 351 7.58 5.61 31.66
CA TYR A 351 7.52 6.24 32.98
C TYR A 351 6.25 5.83 33.76
N LEU A 352 5.06 5.89 33.12
CA LEU A 352 3.81 5.48 33.75
C LEU A 352 3.79 3.97 34.10
N SER A 353 4.41 3.13 33.28
CA SER A 353 4.50 1.68 33.52
C SER A 353 5.36 1.33 34.74
N ILE A 354 6.38 2.13 35.01
CA ILE A 354 7.30 1.99 36.14
C ILE A 354 6.67 2.60 37.41
N ARG A 355 6.16 3.83 37.31
CA ARG A 355 5.60 4.58 38.45
C ARG A 355 4.29 3.98 38.95
N TYR A 356 3.41 3.55 38.04
CA TYR A 356 2.09 3.04 38.35
C TYR A 356 1.96 1.56 37.93
N LYS A 357 2.76 0.70 38.56
CA LYS A 357 2.88 -0.72 38.21
C LYS A 357 1.55 -1.47 38.15
N SER A 358 0.56 -1.07 38.95
CA SER A 358 -0.77 -1.70 39.03
C SER A 358 -1.72 -1.31 37.88
N THR A 359 -1.43 -0.22 37.19
CA THR A 359 -2.20 0.28 36.03
C THR A 359 -1.91 -0.54 34.77
N PHE A 360 -0.69 -1.08 34.66
CA PHE A 360 -0.22 -1.83 33.49
C PHE A 360 -0.03 -3.31 33.82
N SER A 361 -0.70 -4.15 33.06
CA SER A 361 -0.50 -5.60 33.05
C SER A 361 0.90 -5.99 32.55
N LYS A 362 1.31 -7.24 32.81
CA LYS A 362 2.56 -7.80 32.26
C LYS A 362 2.57 -7.78 30.73
N LEU A 363 1.41 -8.02 30.12
CA LEU A 363 1.19 -7.90 28.67
C LEU A 363 1.50 -6.49 28.17
N GLU A 364 0.89 -5.47 28.77
CA GLU A 364 1.08 -4.08 28.36
C GLU A 364 2.53 -3.62 28.53
N LYS A 365 3.19 -4.00 29.63
CA LYS A 365 4.62 -3.72 29.84
C LYS A 365 5.49 -4.40 28.79
N SER A 366 5.20 -5.66 28.47
CA SER A 366 5.94 -6.41 27.46
C SER A 366 5.81 -5.76 26.09
N ILE A 367 4.58 -5.37 25.69
CA ILE A 367 4.34 -4.63 24.45
C ILE A 367 5.11 -3.30 24.47
N ILE A 368 5.01 -2.47 25.51
CA ILE A 368 5.73 -1.19 25.59
C ILE A 368 7.23 -1.38 25.40
N TYR A 369 7.88 -2.23 26.19
CA TYR A 369 9.34 -2.35 26.18
C TYR A 369 9.87 -2.97 24.88
N ILE A 370 9.19 -4.00 24.38
CA ILE A 370 9.60 -4.68 23.17
C ILE A 370 9.34 -3.80 21.93
N SER A 371 8.18 -3.14 21.85
CA SER A 371 7.88 -2.14 20.81
C SER A 371 8.89 -0.98 20.82
N SER A 372 9.33 -0.55 22.01
CA SER A 372 10.36 0.49 22.14
C SER A 372 11.73 0.01 21.66
N GLY A 373 12.11 -1.23 21.99
CA GLY A 373 13.37 -1.83 21.54
C GLY A 373 13.43 -2.00 20.03
N ILE A 374 12.35 -2.49 19.39
CA ILE A 374 12.30 -2.63 17.93
C ILE A 374 12.24 -1.26 17.23
N PHE A 375 11.58 -0.26 17.83
CA PHE A 375 11.64 1.11 17.36
C PHE A 375 13.08 1.63 17.33
N ILE A 376 13.83 1.47 18.42
CA ILE A 376 15.24 1.87 18.50
C ILE A 376 16.07 1.11 17.44
N PHE A 377 15.85 -0.18 17.27
CA PHE A 377 16.55 -0.98 16.26
C PHE A 377 16.31 -0.47 14.83
N ILE A 378 15.06 -0.14 14.47
CA ILE A 378 14.73 0.47 13.17
C ILE A 378 15.35 1.87 13.06
N ALA A 379 15.31 2.68 14.13
CA ALA A 379 15.92 4.00 14.13
C ALA A 379 17.45 3.94 13.93
N ILE A 380 18.14 2.98 14.57
CA ILE A 380 19.58 2.74 14.35
C ILE A 380 19.81 2.42 12.87
N ARG A 381 19.05 1.50 12.28
CA ARG A 381 19.14 1.18 10.84
C ARG A 381 18.96 2.39 9.95
N MET A 382 18.04 3.29 10.31
CA MET A 382 17.71 4.44 9.48
C MET A 382 18.75 5.54 9.57
N PHE A 383 19.25 5.85 10.76
CA PHE A 383 19.99 7.11 11.00
C PHE A 383 21.46 6.91 11.36
N ILE A 384 21.85 5.73 11.82
CA ILE A 384 23.22 5.48 12.30
C ILE A 384 23.92 4.52 11.33
N PRO A 385 25.08 4.88 10.76
CA PRO A 385 25.82 4.04 9.80
C PRO A 385 26.61 2.93 10.52
N ILE A 386 25.90 2.06 11.23
CA ILE A 386 26.47 0.91 11.96
C ILE A 386 25.65 -0.35 11.71
N GLY A 387 26.28 -1.52 11.75
CA GLY A 387 25.57 -2.80 11.76
C GLY A 387 25.14 -3.34 10.39
N ASP A 388 25.73 -2.86 9.28
CA ASP A 388 25.40 -3.32 7.92
C ASP A 388 25.47 -4.84 7.75
N GLN A 389 26.44 -5.51 8.37
CA GLN A 389 26.55 -6.97 8.34
C GLN A 389 25.33 -7.64 8.98
N LEU A 390 24.88 -7.14 10.15
CA LEU A 390 23.69 -7.64 10.83
C LEU A 390 22.43 -7.37 9.99
N PHE A 391 22.32 -6.17 9.41
CA PHE A 391 21.17 -5.83 8.58
C PHE A 391 21.13 -6.62 7.27
N SER A 392 22.29 -6.93 6.67
CA SER A 392 22.39 -7.82 5.52
C SER A 392 21.96 -9.25 5.87
N LEU A 393 22.44 -9.79 7.01
CA LEU A 393 22.04 -11.11 7.52
C LEU A 393 20.52 -11.22 7.73
N LEU A 394 19.89 -10.15 8.23
CA LEU A 394 18.44 -10.09 8.45
C LEU A 394 17.65 -9.75 7.17
N GLY A 395 18.32 -9.55 6.03
CA GLY A 395 17.70 -9.12 4.76
C GLY A 395 17.22 -7.67 4.76
N MET A 396 17.44 -6.91 5.83
CA MET A 396 17.02 -5.51 5.97
C MET A 396 17.84 -4.56 5.09
N SER A 397 19.04 -4.95 4.66
CA SER A 397 19.79 -4.16 3.69
C SER A 397 19.12 -4.11 2.31
N LYS A 398 18.13 -4.97 2.03
CA LYS A 398 17.32 -4.93 0.80
C LYS A 398 16.16 -3.92 0.86
N ILE A 399 15.92 -3.33 2.03
CA ILE A 399 14.77 -2.46 2.31
C ILE A 399 15.21 -0.99 2.19
N PRO A 400 14.61 -0.20 1.29
CA PRO A 400 14.78 1.25 1.29
C PRO A 400 14.29 1.84 2.61
N HIS A 401 14.95 2.90 3.09
CA HIS A 401 14.67 3.48 4.41
C HIS A 401 13.21 3.93 4.54
N GLU A 402 12.64 4.48 3.46
CA GLU A 402 11.26 4.94 3.35
C GLU A 402 10.27 3.79 3.58
N ARG A 403 10.64 2.55 3.24
CA ARG A 403 9.76 1.39 3.40
C ARG A 403 9.71 0.89 4.84
N LEU A 404 10.65 1.32 5.70
CA LEU A 404 10.65 0.99 7.14
C LEU A 404 9.53 1.71 7.92
N PHE A 405 8.96 2.79 7.37
CA PHE A 405 7.85 3.52 8.00
C PHE A 405 6.62 2.63 8.24
N ILE A 406 6.40 1.58 7.44
CA ILE A 406 5.30 0.64 7.66
C ILE A 406 5.45 -0.11 9.01
N GLY A 407 6.68 -0.43 9.40
CA GLY A 407 6.99 -1.03 10.70
C GLY A 407 6.76 -0.05 11.83
N LEU A 408 7.21 1.20 11.65
CA LEU A 408 6.97 2.29 12.61
C LEU A 408 5.47 2.55 12.81
N GLY A 409 4.67 2.47 11.76
CA GLY A 409 3.21 2.55 11.81
C GLY A 409 2.57 1.43 12.63
N LEU A 410 3.02 0.18 12.46
CA LEU A 410 2.54 -0.95 13.25
C LEU A 410 2.95 -0.82 14.72
N ILE A 411 4.18 -0.39 15.01
CA ILE A 411 4.65 -0.09 16.38
C ILE A 411 3.82 1.02 17.01
N ASN A 412 3.56 2.10 16.27
CA ASN A 412 2.73 3.22 16.68
C ASN A 412 1.32 2.75 17.07
N PHE A 413 0.70 1.89 16.26
CA PHE A 413 -0.59 1.27 16.58
C PHE A 413 -0.56 0.47 17.89
N LEU A 414 0.47 -0.36 18.13
CA LEU A 414 0.59 -1.15 19.36
C LEU A 414 0.72 -0.26 20.61
N LEU A 415 1.43 0.85 20.51
CA LEU A 415 1.60 1.81 21.60
C LEU A 415 0.31 2.59 21.88
N LEU A 416 -0.40 3.02 20.83
CA LEU A 416 -1.74 3.62 20.95
C LEU A 416 -2.74 2.65 21.61
N LEU A 417 -2.69 1.37 21.20
CA LEU A 417 -3.50 0.31 21.78
C LEU A 417 -3.27 0.20 23.28
N VAL A 418 -2.02 0.11 23.73
CA VAL A 418 -1.70 0.04 25.16
C VAL A 418 -2.13 1.33 25.89
N ALA A 419 -1.88 2.50 25.28
CA ALA A 419 -2.24 3.79 25.86
C ALA A 419 -3.73 3.87 26.22
N VAL A 420 -4.62 3.47 25.30
CA VAL A 420 -6.07 3.50 25.50
C VAL A 420 -6.62 2.29 26.25
N SER A 421 -5.92 1.14 26.22
CA SER A 421 -6.42 -0.12 26.78
C SER A 421 -5.99 -0.42 28.22
N ARG A 422 -4.95 0.23 28.77
CA ARG A 422 -4.54 0.04 30.17
C ARG A 422 -5.67 0.28 31.18
N ARG A 423 -5.53 -0.23 32.41
CA ARG A 423 -6.55 -0.09 33.47
C ARG A 423 -6.85 1.39 33.74
N SER A 424 -8.12 1.72 33.99
CA SER A 424 -8.58 3.10 34.20
C SER A 424 -9.31 3.29 35.52
N LYS A 425 -9.22 4.51 36.04
CA LYS A 425 -10.12 5.02 37.08
C LYS A 425 -11.46 5.42 36.47
N LYS A 426 -12.55 5.34 37.26
CA LYS A 426 -13.84 5.94 36.90
C LYS A 426 -13.75 7.47 37.03
N LEU A 427 -14.49 8.21 36.22
CA LEU A 427 -14.61 9.66 36.38
C LEU A 427 -15.11 10.00 37.79
N PRO A 428 -14.62 11.10 38.39
CA PRO A 428 -15.12 11.56 39.66
C PRO A 428 -16.59 11.95 39.53
N LYS A 429 -17.45 11.46 40.45
CA LYS A 429 -18.87 11.86 40.51
C LYS A 429 -19.07 13.31 40.95
N LYS A 430 -18.08 13.88 41.62
CA LYS A 430 -18.12 15.25 42.16
C LYS A 430 -17.51 16.21 41.14
N TRP A 431 -18.30 17.18 40.68
CA TRP A 431 -17.96 18.17 39.67
C TRP A 431 -16.77 19.08 40.04
N TRP A 432 -16.52 19.26 41.34
CA TRP A 432 -15.37 20.04 41.85
C TRP A 432 -14.03 19.29 41.88
N LYS A 433 -13.99 17.96 41.63
CA LYS A 433 -12.70 17.26 41.55
C LYS A 433 -12.05 17.54 40.19
N PRO A 434 -10.79 17.99 40.16
CA PRO A 434 -10.15 18.32 38.89
C PRO A 434 -10.05 17.09 38.00
N LEU A 435 -10.59 17.21 36.78
CA LEU A 435 -10.48 16.20 35.73
C LEU A 435 -9.04 16.09 35.21
N ILE A 436 -8.29 17.18 35.30
CA ILE A 436 -6.90 17.29 34.87
C ILE A 436 -5.98 17.36 36.10
N SER A 437 -5.08 16.39 36.23
CA SER A 437 -4.07 16.40 37.29
C SER A 437 -2.88 17.29 36.93
N ILE A 438 -2.12 17.81 37.90
CA ILE A 438 -0.85 18.53 37.67
C ILE A 438 0.09 17.75 36.73
N GLN A 439 0.18 16.42 36.92
CA GLN A 439 0.96 15.55 36.02
C GLN A 439 0.51 15.61 34.56
N GLN A 440 -0.79 15.77 34.30
CA GLN A 440 -1.31 15.92 32.92
C GLN A 440 -1.02 17.31 32.36
N LEU A 441 -1.00 18.37 33.18
CA LEU A 441 -0.55 19.70 32.75
C LEU A 441 0.93 19.68 32.37
N ILE A 442 1.77 18.98 33.16
CA ILE A 442 3.18 18.78 32.84
C ILE A 442 3.32 18.01 31.52
N PHE A 443 2.58 16.91 31.34
CA PHE A 443 2.59 16.17 30.07
C PHE A 443 2.14 17.03 28.90
N LEU A 444 1.08 17.84 29.06
CA LEU A 444 0.62 18.76 28.04
C LEU A 444 1.72 19.75 27.65
N ALA A 445 2.37 20.38 28.63
CA ALA A 445 3.46 21.33 28.38
C ALA A 445 4.61 20.68 27.61
N ILE A 446 5.10 19.51 28.07
CA ILE A 446 6.21 18.80 27.41
C ILE A 446 5.83 18.38 25.98
N ILE A 447 4.64 17.79 25.81
CA ILE A 447 4.16 17.35 24.50
C ILE A 447 3.98 18.55 23.56
N THR A 448 3.51 19.69 24.07
CA THR A 448 3.38 20.92 23.29
C THR A 448 4.74 21.41 22.82
N ILE A 449 5.75 21.43 23.70
CA ILE A 449 7.12 21.77 23.32
C ILE A 449 7.65 20.81 22.25
N ILE A 450 7.43 19.50 22.40
CA ILE A 450 7.85 18.51 21.40
C ILE A 450 7.20 18.84 20.05
N PHE A 451 5.87 18.99 19.98
CA PHE A 451 5.19 19.28 18.71
C PHE A 451 5.61 20.62 18.10
N SER A 452 5.81 21.65 18.92
CA SER A 452 6.35 22.94 18.47
C SER A 452 7.72 22.76 17.81
N ILE A 453 8.62 21.98 18.43
CA ILE A 453 9.94 21.69 17.86
C ILE A 453 9.82 20.91 16.55
N LEU A 454 9.03 19.83 16.51
CA LEU A 454 8.87 19.00 15.30
C LEU A 454 8.34 19.83 14.13
N ILE A 455 7.29 20.62 14.36
CA ILE A 455 6.66 21.44 13.33
C ILE A 455 7.58 22.57 12.90
N TYR A 456 8.16 23.33 13.84
CA TYR A 456 9.08 24.42 13.51
C TYR A 456 10.30 23.93 12.74
N ALA A 457 10.93 22.83 13.19
CA ALA A 457 12.09 22.24 12.55
C ALA A 457 11.77 21.77 11.13
N THR A 458 10.61 21.14 10.92
CA THR A 458 10.15 20.69 9.60
C THR A 458 9.89 21.88 8.67
N ILE A 459 9.17 22.91 9.14
CA ILE A 459 8.88 24.12 8.35
C ILE A 459 10.17 24.81 7.93
N ARG A 460 11.13 24.95 8.85
CA ARG A 460 12.42 25.58 8.57
C ARG A 460 13.26 24.77 7.59
N HIS A 461 13.36 23.46 7.76
CA HIS A 461 14.18 22.60 6.91
C HIS A 461 13.67 22.53 5.47
N TYR A 462 12.36 22.38 5.30
CA TYR A 462 11.71 22.30 3.99
C TYR A 462 11.28 23.65 3.42
N ASN A 463 11.59 24.75 4.12
CA ASN A 463 11.21 26.12 3.78
C ASN A 463 9.74 26.22 3.34
N ILE A 464 8.83 25.64 4.12
CA ILE A 464 7.42 25.51 3.74
C ILE A 464 6.78 26.91 3.74
N PRO A 465 6.39 27.45 2.56
CA PRO A 465 5.76 28.75 2.48
C PRO A 465 4.33 28.68 3.02
N ASN A 466 3.81 29.81 3.49
CA ASN A 466 2.37 30.05 3.70
C ASN A 466 1.67 29.27 4.83
N ILE A 467 2.38 28.63 5.77
CA ILE A 467 1.73 28.16 7.01
C ILE A 467 1.61 29.33 7.99
N GLY A 468 0.38 29.76 8.26
CA GLY A 468 0.12 30.84 9.19
C GLY A 468 0.49 30.48 10.65
N PRO A 469 0.86 31.46 11.50
CA PRO A 469 1.09 31.20 12.92
C PRO A 469 -0.12 30.58 13.62
N LEU A 470 -1.34 31.02 13.26
CA LEU A 470 -2.59 30.48 13.80
C LEU A 470 -2.80 29.01 13.43
N GLU A 471 -2.51 28.64 12.19
CA GLU A 471 -2.60 27.26 11.71
C GLU A 471 -1.60 26.36 12.43
N SER A 472 -0.34 26.80 12.53
CA SER A 472 0.69 26.09 13.29
C SER A 472 0.27 25.86 14.74
N VAL A 473 -0.23 26.90 15.42
CA VAL A 473 -0.71 26.81 16.81
C VAL A 473 -1.89 25.85 16.92
N ALA A 474 -2.87 25.92 16.00
CA ALA A 474 -4.02 25.02 16.00
C ALA A 474 -3.62 23.55 15.84
N VAL A 475 -2.68 23.26 14.93
CA VAL A 475 -2.15 21.91 14.72
C VAL A 475 -1.40 21.44 15.97
N ILE A 476 -0.48 22.24 16.51
CA ILE A 476 0.27 21.94 17.73
C ILE A 476 -0.68 21.63 18.89
N LEU A 477 -1.68 22.48 19.14
CA LEU A 477 -2.62 22.30 20.23
C LEU A 477 -3.47 21.04 20.05
N THR A 478 -3.95 20.77 18.83
CA THR A 478 -4.82 19.62 18.56
C THR A 478 -4.06 18.29 18.77
N PHE A 479 -2.81 18.20 18.28
CA PHE A 479 -1.95 17.04 18.53
C PHE A 479 -1.59 16.92 20.02
N SER A 480 -1.29 18.03 20.68
CA SER A 480 -0.88 18.05 22.09
C SER A 480 -2.00 17.63 23.03
N VAL A 481 -3.20 18.16 22.83
CA VAL A 481 -4.40 17.81 23.60
C VAL A 481 -4.75 16.34 23.37
N SER A 482 -4.84 15.90 22.12
CA SER A 482 -5.19 14.50 21.80
C SER A 482 -4.20 13.52 22.44
N SER A 483 -2.89 13.79 22.32
CA SER A 483 -1.82 12.96 22.90
C SER A 483 -1.85 12.95 24.42
N THR A 484 -2.09 14.10 25.06
CA THR A 484 -2.18 14.19 26.52
C THR A 484 -3.40 13.45 27.06
N LEU A 485 -4.54 13.54 26.37
CA LEU A 485 -5.76 12.82 26.74
C LEU A 485 -5.57 11.30 26.71
N LEU A 486 -4.76 10.77 25.78
CA LEU A 486 -4.36 9.36 25.75
C LEU A 486 -3.54 8.93 26.97
N LEU A 487 -2.86 9.85 27.65
CA LEU A 487 -2.13 9.61 28.91
C LEU A 487 -3.02 9.72 30.16
N SER A 488 -4.30 10.07 30.01
CA SER A 488 -5.21 10.21 31.14
C SER A 488 -5.39 8.91 31.93
N SER A 489 -5.69 9.06 33.22
CA SER A 489 -6.11 7.96 34.10
C SER A 489 -7.58 7.54 33.86
N TYR A 490 -8.37 8.40 33.19
CA TYR A 490 -9.79 8.19 32.96
C TYR A 490 -10.02 7.63 31.55
N LYS A 491 -10.80 6.55 31.46
CA LYS A 491 -11.08 5.89 30.16
C LYS A 491 -11.77 6.85 29.18
N GLN A 492 -12.74 7.60 29.64
CA GLN A 492 -13.54 8.51 28.82
C GLN A 492 -12.65 9.56 28.14
N LEU A 493 -11.74 10.18 28.87
CA LEU A 493 -10.78 11.14 28.31
C LEU A 493 -9.85 10.48 27.30
N ARG A 494 -9.39 9.24 27.55
CA ARG A 494 -8.59 8.51 26.56
C ARG A 494 -9.37 8.19 25.28
N ILE A 495 -10.67 7.92 25.37
CA ILE A 495 -11.53 7.75 24.19
C ILE A 495 -11.65 9.08 23.43
N VAL A 496 -11.83 10.21 24.12
CA VAL A 496 -11.84 11.54 23.48
C VAL A 496 -10.51 11.81 22.77
N GLY A 497 -9.38 11.53 23.42
CA GLY A 497 -8.06 11.63 22.79
C GLY A 497 -7.94 10.74 21.55
N LEU A 498 -8.43 9.49 21.61
CA LEU A 498 -8.43 8.57 20.48
C LEU A 498 -9.33 9.04 19.32
N VAL A 499 -10.49 9.62 19.64
CA VAL A 499 -11.36 10.27 18.63
C VAL A 499 -10.65 11.46 17.99
N GLY A 500 -9.94 12.28 18.78
CA GLY A 500 -9.08 13.35 18.25
C GLY A 500 -8.03 12.83 17.27
N VAL A 501 -7.36 11.72 17.60
CA VAL A 501 -6.42 11.05 16.68
C VAL A 501 -7.12 10.56 15.41
N LEU A 502 -8.31 9.96 15.51
CA LEU A 502 -9.08 9.53 14.34
C LEU A 502 -9.44 10.73 13.45
N LEU A 503 -9.91 11.83 14.03
CA LEU A 503 -10.24 13.04 13.28
C LEU A 503 -9.01 13.61 12.56
N LEU A 504 -7.84 13.66 13.21
CA LEU A 504 -6.60 14.09 12.58
C LEU A 504 -6.20 13.20 11.37
N ASN A 505 -6.39 11.88 11.49
CA ASN A 505 -6.14 10.95 10.37
C ASN A 505 -7.15 11.17 9.23
N ILE A 506 -8.44 11.34 9.52
CA ILE A 506 -9.45 11.62 8.49
C ILE A 506 -9.19 12.96 7.81
N LEU A 507 -8.96 14.02 8.58
CA LEU A 507 -8.73 15.38 8.05
C LEU A 507 -7.47 15.47 7.18
N SER A 508 -6.48 14.60 7.39
CA SER A 508 -5.28 14.53 6.56
C SER A 508 -5.43 13.63 5.33
N THR A 509 -6.55 12.90 5.17
CA THR A 509 -6.66 11.86 4.12
C THR A 509 -7.97 11.79 3.34
N TYR A 510 -9.04 12.45 3.80
CA TYR A 510 -10.39 12.29 3.23
C TYR A 510 -10.52 12.59 1.72
N MET A 511 -9.56 13.31 1.12
CA MET A 511 -9.51 13.62 -0.32
C MET A 511 -8.37 12.93 -1.09
N VAL A 512 -7.70 11.93 -0.50
CA VAL A 512 -6.61 11.20 -1.18
C VAL A 512 -7.17 10.20 -2.19
N ASN A 513 -8.26 9.54 -1.82
CA ASN A 513 -8.97 8.58 -2.66
C ASN A 513 -10.28 9.24 -3.14
N PRO A 514 -10.40 9.63 -4.43
CA PRO A 514 -11.67 10.13 -4.96
C PRO A 514 -12.71 9.00 -4.97
N LEU A 515 -14.00 9.33 -5.08
CA LEU A 515 -15.04 8.34 -5.38
C LEU A 515 -15.29 8.35 -6.88
N TYR A 516 -15.01 7.22 -7.54
CA TYR A 516 -15.17 7.05 -8.99
C TYR A 516 -16.00 5.80 -9.29
N ARG A 517 -16.88 5.89 -10.29
CA ARG A 517 -17.74 4.78 -10.71
C ARG A 517 -17.16 4.05 -11.91
N GLY A 518 -17.06 2.72 -11.83
CA GLY A 518 -16.46 1.89 -12.86
C GLY A 518 -14.94 1.87 -12.80
N VAL A 519 -14.30 1.41 -13.87
CA VAL A 519 -12.83 1.26 -13.96
C VAL A 519 -12.18 2.39 -14.78
N GLY A 520 -12.95 3.06 -15.66
CA GLY A 520 -12.59 4.31 -16.35
C GLY A 520 -11.60 4.19 -17.50
N ILE A 521 -10.62 3.29 -17.42
CA ILE A 521 -9.50 3.24 -18.39
C ILE A 521 -9.89 2.82 -19.81
N THR A 522 -10.95 2.03 -19.99
CA THR A 522 -11.43 1.56 -21.30
C THR A 522 -12.60 2.38 -21.86
N ASP A 523 -13.16 3.29 -21.07
CA ASP A 523 -14.38 4.03 -21.42
C ASP A 523 -14.03 5.33 -22.19
N ASN A 524 -13.26 5.20 -23.28
CA ASN A 524 -12.81 6.32 -24.09
C ASN A 524 -12.71 5.99 -25.59
N GLU A 525 -12.69 7.03 -26.43
CA GLU A 525 -12.61 6.90 -27.89
C GLU A 525 -11.30 6.26 -28.35
N PHE A 526 -10.19 6.54 -27.66
CA PHE A 526 -8.88 5.98 -28.02
C PHE A 526 -8.85 4.47 -27.77
N SER A 527 -9.34 4.00 -26.63
CA SER A 527 -9.46 2.57 -26.29
C SER A 527 -10.32 1.82 -27.30
N ARG A 528 -11.49 2.37 -27.69
CA ARG A 528 -12.34 1.79 -28.74
C ARG A 528 -11.62 1.69 -30.08
N TYR A 529 -10.87 2.73 -30.46
CA TYR A 529 -10.08 2.71 -31.68
C TYR A 529 -9.01 1.62 -31.67
N ILE A 530 -8.30 1.44 -30.55
CA ILE A 530 -7.32 0.36 -30.39
C ILE A 530 -7.99 -1.01 -30.53
N MET A 531 -9.10 -1.24 -29.81
CA MET A 531 -9.84 -2.51 -29.90
C MET A 531 -10.31 -2.84 -31.32
N ASP A 532 -10.71 -1.83 -32.10
CA ASP A 532 -11.12 -2.03 -33.49
C ASP A 532 -9.95 -2.20 -34.46
N ALA A 533 -8.77 -1.65 -34.13
CA ALA A 533 -7.54 -1.88 -34.88
C ALA A 533 -7.02 -3.31 -34.67
N GLU A 534 -6.98 -3.79 -33.42
CA GLU A 534 -6.54 -5.16 -33.07
C GLU A 534 -7.40 -6.25 -33.71
N LYS A 535 -8.69 -5.99 -33.96
CA LYS A 535 -9.56 -6.94 -34.70
C LYS A 535 -9.17 -7.11 -36.17
N LYS A 536 -8.51 -6.11 -36.75
CA LYS A 536 -8.17 -6.09 -38.18
C LYS A 536 -6.76 -6.59 -38.42
N ASP A 537 -5.85 -6.31 -37.50
CA ASP A 537 -4.44 -6.52 -37.68
C ASP A 537 -3.73 -6.80 -36.36
N ASN A 538 -2.83 -7.78 -36.34
CA ASN A 538 -2.12 -8.25 -35.13
C ASN A 538 -0.68 -7.70 -35.10
N PHE A 539 -0.52 -6.38 -35.14
CA PHE A 539 0.80 -5.74 -35.04
C PHE A 539 1.01 -5.07 -33.70
N TYR A 540 2.27 -4.94 -33.31
CA TYR A 540 2.61 -4.31 -32.04
C TYR A 540 2.50 -2.79 -32.08
N TRP A 541 2.14 -2.24 -30.92
CA TRP A 541 2.02 -0.81 -30.64
C TRP A 541 3.17 -0.29 -29.79
N VAL A 542 3.43 1.00 -29.90
CA VAL A 542 4.34 1.72 -29.02
C VAL A 542 3.85 3.14 -28.78
N ALA A 543 3.96 3.61 -27.53
CA ALA A 543 3.66 5.00 -27.19
C ALA A 543 4.93 5.85 -27.25
N ASN A 544 4.85 7.00 -27.91
CA ASN A 544 5.88 8.02 -27.85
C ASN A 544 5.78 8.80 -26.53
N ASP A 545 6.75 8.60 -25.66
CA ASP A 545 6.98 9.29 -24.40
C ASP A 545 5.75 9.37 -23.48
N SER A 546 4.92 8.33 -23.45
CA SER A 546 3.70 8.33 -22.64
C SER A 546 3.38 6.96 -22.03
N SER A 547 3.73 6.79 -20.74
CA SER A 547 3.33 5.63 -19.95
C SER A 547 1.81 5.49 -19.84
N VAL A 548 1.07 6.60 -19.95
CA VAL A 548 -0.39 6.63 -19.90
C VAL A 548 -0.99 6.07 -21.17
N LEU A 549 -0.49 6.46 -22.35
CA LEU A 549 -0.94 5.86 -23.60
C LEU A 549 -0.61 4.37 -23.64
N SER A 550 0.59 3.96 -23.19
CA SER A 550 0.93 2.54 -23.05
C SER A 550 -0.06 1.80 -22.15
N ALA A 551 -0.42 2.37 -20.99
CA ALA A 551 -1.39 1.79 -20.08
C ALA A 551 -2.79 1.64 -20.71
N ILE A 552 -3.28 2.66 -21.45
CA ILE A 552 -4.56 2.56 -22.15
C ILE A 552 -4.50 1.47 -23.23
N MET A 553 -3.42 1.40 -24.01
CA MET A 553 -3.26 0.38 -25.05
C MET A 553 -3.25 -1.04 -24.47
N VAL A 554 -2.46 -1.29 -23.41
CA VAL A 554 -2.43 -2.58 -22.70
C VAL A 554 -3.81 -2.95 -22.15
N ALA A 555 -4.51 -2.02 -21.52
CA ALA A 555 -5.86 -2.25 -21.00
C ALA A 555 -6.90 -2.50 -22.10
N SER A 556 -6.68 -1.93 -23.29
CA SER A 556 -7.50 -2.14 -24.48
C SER A 556 -7.21 -3.45 -25.21
N GLY A 557 -6.23 -4.22 -24.74
CA GLY A 557 -5.87 -5.53 -25.29
C GLY A 557 -4.83 -5.49 -26.41
N ALA A 558 -4.22 -4.33 -26.70
CA ALA A 558 -3.14 -4.27 -27.67
C ALA A 558 -1.86 -4.91 -27.14
N GLU A 559 -1.11 -5.54 -28.05
CA GLU A 559 0.26 -5.98 -27.79
C GLU A 559 1.22 -4.78 -27.91
N VAL A 560 1.91 -4.43 -26.83
CA VAL A 560 2.70 -3.19 -26.73
C VAL A 560 4.16 -3.49 -26.44
N TYR A 561 5.08 -2.84 -27.18
CA TYR A 561 6.46 -2.67 -26.72
C TYR A 561 6.57 -1.38 -25.90
N GLY A 562 7.02 -1.51 -24.65
CA GLY A 562 7.04 -0.42 -23.68
C GLY A 562 6.03 -0.61 -22.56
N GLY A 563 5.81 0.43 -21.76
CA GLY A 563 4.95 0.33 -20.57
C GLY A 563 5.69 -0.30 -19.39
N VAL A 564 5.00 -1.06 -18.55
CA VAL A 564 5.61 -1.61 -17.33
C VAL A 564 6.01 -3.06 -17.53
N ASN A 565 7.31 -3.31 -17.41
CA ASN A 565 7.89 -4.64 -17.44
C ASN A 565 8.19 -5.07 -15.99
N THR A 566 7.55 -6.16 -15.53
CA THR A 566 7.73 -6.67 -14.15
C THR A 566 9.12 -7.27 -13.92
N TYR A 567 9.80 -7.65 -15.00
CA TYR A 567 11.18 -8.12 -15.03
C TYR A 567 11.80 -7.83 -16.42
N PRO A 568 13.15 -7.81 -16.55
CA PRO A 568 13.80 -7.39 -17.78
C PRO A 568 13.56 -8.38 -18.93
N GLN A 569 13.12 -7.86 -20.07
CA GLN A 569 13.00 -8.61 -21.31
C GLN A 569 14.35 -8.66 -22.04
N THR A 570 15.30 -9.37 -21.42
CA THR A 570 16.73 -9.37 -21.78
C THR A 570 16.97 -9.77 -23.24
N ASP A 571 16.18 -10.70 -23.77
CA ASP A 571 16.35 -11.21 -25.14
C ASP A 571 16.15 -10.12 -26.20
N ILE A 572 15.20 -9.20 -25.97
CA ILE A 572 15.00 -8.03 -26.83
C ILE A 572 16.14 -7.05 -26.64
N TRP A 573 16.36 -6.59 -25.40
CA TRP A 573 17.22 -5.44 -25.16
C TRP A 573 18.70 -5.75 -25.42
N ARG A 574 19.18 -6.95 -25.11
CA ARG A 574 20.57 -7.35 -25.34
C ARG A 574 20.90 -7.43 -26.83
N ARG A 575 19.93 -7.79 -27.68
CA ARG A 575 20.10 -7.89 -29.13
C ARG A 575 20.41 -6.53 -29.77
N TYR A 576 19.68 -5.49 -29.38
CA TYR A 576 19.79 -4.16 -29.97
C TYR A 576 20.69 -3.20 -29.19
N PHE A 577 20.89 -3.46 -27.88
CA PHE A 577 21.65 -2.62 -26.95
C PHE A 577 22.64 -3.44 -26.09
N PRO A 578 23.61 -4.16 -26.69
CA PRO A 578 24.45 -5.13 -25.97
C PRO A 578 25.25 -4.54 -24.80
N ASN A 579 25.63 -3.26 -24.90
CA ASN A 579 26.45 -2.56 -23.90
C ASN A 579 25.62 -1.84 -22.81
N SER A 580 24.29 -1.97 -22.81
CA SER A 580 23.38 -1.23 -21.92
C SER A 580 22.69 -2.11 -20.88
N THR A 581 23.30 -3.24 -20.50
CA THR A 581 22.77 -4.16 -19.48
C THR A 581 22.52 -3.45 -18.14
N ASN A 582 23.35 -2.46 -17.81
CA ASN A 582 23.16 -1.60 -16.64
C ASN A 582 21.87 -0.76 -16.69
N VAL A 583 21.29 -0.53 -17.86
CA VAL A 583 20.03 0.19 -18.05
C VAL A 583 18.86 -0.77 -18.08
N PHE A 584 18.85 -1.78 -18.95
CA PHE A 584 17.64 -2.60 -19.14
C PHE A 584 17.46 -3.73 -18.12
N ASN A 585 18.49 -4.14 -17.34
CA ASN A 585 18.38 -5.24 -16.38
C ASN A 585 17.66 -4.84 -15.07
N ARG A 586 16.35 -4.53 -15.17
CA ARG A 586 15.53 -4.06 -14.05
C ARG A 586 14.03 -4.24 -14.30
N TYR A 587 13.25 -4.19 -13.23
CA TYR A 587 11.85 -3.77 -13.31
C TYR A 587 11.82 -2.34 -13.86
N ALA A 588 10.99 -2.05 -14.88
CA ALA A 588 10.98 -0.71 -15.46
C ALA A 588 9.66 -0.30 -16.13
N HIS A 589 9.38 0.99 -16.01
CA HIS A 589 8.63 1.78 -16.98
C HIS A 589 9.52 2.05 -18.20
N VAL A 590 9.30 1.28 -19.27
CA VAL A 590 10.01 1.42 -20.54
C VAL A 590 9.28 2.42 -21.42
N ARG A 591 9.97 3.52 -21.76
CA ARG A 591 9.39 4.63 -22.53
C ARG A 591 10.17 4.80 -23.84
N PHE A 592 9.47 4.84 -24.96
CA PHE A 592 10.10 5.13 -26.25
C PHE A 592 10.11 6.63 -26.49
N LEU A 593 11.26 7.18 -26.86
CA LEU A 593 11.38 8.56 -27.31
C LEU A 593 11.77 8.55 -28.80
N PHE A 594 10.81 8.95 -29.63
CA PHE A 594 10.99 8.99 -31.08
C PHE A 594 11.54 10.34 -31.51
N ASP A 595 12.81 10.37 -31.88
CA ASP A 595 13.47 11.55 -32.42
C ASP A 595 13.53 11.51 -33.95
N SER A 596 13.51 12.67 -34.58
CA SER A 596 13.55 12.78 -36.06
C SER A 596 14.92 12.43 -36.64
N SER A 597 15.99 12.52 -35.83
CA SER A 597 17.38 12.22 -36.20
C SER A 597 18.24 11.76 -35.01
N PRO A 598 17.94 10.64 -34.33
CA PRO A 598 18.93 10.07 -33.43
C PRO A 598 20.11 9.59 -34.28
N GLN A 599 21.31 10.12 -34.03
CA GLN A 599 22.53 9.66 -34.71
C GLN A 599 22.78 8.16 -34.49
N LYS A 600 22.24 7.58 -33.40
CA LYS A 600 22.28 6.15 -33.06
C LYS A 600 21.21 5.81 -32.02
N ARG A 601 20.62 4.61 -32.07
CA ARG A 601 19.74 4.10 -31.00
C ARG A 601 20.49 3.98 -29.67
N SER A 602 19.85 4.39 -28.57
CA SER A 602 20.45 4.29 -27.23
C SER A 602 19.42 4.12 -26.12
N LEU A 603 19.87 3.63 -24.96
CA LEU A 603 19.06 3.58 -23.74
C LEU A 603 19.59 4.60 -22.72
N SER A 604 18.70 5.33 -22.06
CA SER A 604 19.08 6.22 -20.95
C SER A 604 18.23 5.96 -19.72
N LEU A 605 18.88 5.70 -18.58
CA LEU A 605 18.21 5.53 -17.30
C LEU A 605 17.68 6.89 -16.79
N ILE A 606 16.43 6.93 -16.36
CA ILE A 606 15.76 8.13 -15.82
C ILE A 606 15.70 8.02 -14.29
N GLN A 607 15.22 6.87 -13.82
CA GLN A 607 15.08 6.51 -12.41
C GLN A 607 15.36 5.02 -12.26
N ASP A 608 15.46 4.53 -11.03
CA ASP A 608 15.77 3.13 -10.76
C ASP A 608 14.78 2.14 -11.42
N ASP A 609 13.55 2.57 -11.66
CA ASP A 609 12.46 1.82 -12.28
C ASP A 609 11.99 2.44 -13.61
N SER A 610 12.80 3.25 -14.30
CA SER A 610 12.36 3.93 -15.52
C SER A 610 13.52 4.24 -16.47
N PHE A 611 13.37 3.91 -17.76
CA PHE A 611 14.36 4.25 -18.79
C PHE A 611 13.72 4.62 -20.12
N PHE A 612 14.44 5.44 -20.89
CA PHE A 612 14.10 5.78 -22.28
C PHE A 612 14.81 4.87 -23.28
N VAL A 613 14.08 4.53 -24.34
CA VAL A 613 14.57 3.97 -25.60
C VAL A 613 14.58 5.11 -26.62
N HIS A 614 15.75 5.67 -26.89
CA HIS A 614 15.94 6.70 -27.92
C HIS A 614 16.09 6.03 -29.27
N ILE A 615 15.16 6.26 -30.18
CA ILE A 615 15.12 5.55 -31.46
C ILE A 615 14.46 6.37 -32.57
N SER A 616 14.90 6.16 -33.81
CA SER A 616 14.26 6.76 -34.98
C SER A 616 12.97 6.00 -35.29
N PRO A 617 11.89 6.68 -35.73
CA PRO A 617 10.71 6.01 -36.26
C PRO A 617 11.00 5.07 -37.44
N CYS A 618 12.16 5.20 -38.10
CA CYS A 618 12.58 4.36 -39.23
C CYS A 618 13.71 3.37 -38.88
N ASP A 619 13.98 3.15 -37.59
CA ASP A 619 15.00 2.16 -37.18
C ASP A 619 14.53 0.74 -37.52
N GLU A 620 15.44 -0.07 -38.08
CA GLU A 620 15.17 -1.47 -38.46
C GLU A 620 14.67 -2.32 -37.29
N MET A 621 15.05 -1.98 -36.05
CA MET A 621 14.57 -2.68 -34.84
C MET A 621 13.04 -2.70 -34.75
N LEU A 622 12.35 -1.64 -35.17
CA LEU A 622 10.90 -1.58 -35.10
C LEU A 622 10.27 -2.60 -36.07
N HIS A 623 10.86 -2.76 -37.25
CA HIS A 623 10.46 -3.77 -38.23
C HIS A 623 10.75 -5.19 -37.74
N ASP A 624 11.96 -5.42 -37.20
CA ASP A 624 12.37 -6.73 -36.68
C ASP A 624 11.48 -7.21 -35.52
N LEU A 625 10.96 -6.27 -34.72
CA LEU A 625 10.04 -6.53 -33.60
C LEU A 625 8.56 -6.53 -34.03
N ASN A 626 8.27 -6.39 -35.33
CA ASN A 626 6.92 -6.32 -35.88
C ASN A 626 6.07 -5.17 -35.28
N ILE A 627 6.72 -4.07 -34.88
CA ILE A 627 6.07 -2.84 -34.40
C ILE A 627 5.60 -2.06 -35.62
N ARG A 628 4.29 -1.78 -35.67
CA ARG A 628 3.68 -1.07 -36.81
C ARG A 628 3.01 0.22 -36.41
N TYR A 629 2.50 0.32 -35.18
CA TYR A 629 1.70 1.46 -34.75
C TYR A 629 2.42 2.31 -33.70
N ILE A 630 2.56 3.60 -33.96
CA ILE A 630 3.07 4.58 -32.99
C ILE A 630 1.94 5.51 -32.56
N ALA A 631 1.60 5.51 -31.28
CA ALA A 631 0.71 6.48 -30.67
C ALA A 631 1.52 7.62 -30.05
N SER A 632 1.23 8.87 -30.42
CA SER A 632 1.98 10.03 -29.95
C SER A 632 1.08 11.22 -29.64
N GLU A 633 1.35 11.92 -28.53
CA GLU A 633 0.69 13.19 -28.20
C GLU A 633 1.28 14.38 -28.97
N ARG A 634 2.46 14.20 -29.58
CA ARG A 634 3.17 15.22 -30.37
C ARG A 634 3.30 14.77 -31.82
N PRO A 635 3.30 15.70 -32.80
CA PRO A 635 3.53 15.34 -34.19
C PRO A 635 4.94 14.77 -34.37
N LEU A 636 5.04 13.63 -35.07
CA LEU A 636 6.29 13.03 -35.51
C LEU A 636 6.43 13.27 -37.01
N LYS A 637 7.63 13.63 -37.46
CA LYS A 637 7.94 13.83 -38.87
C LYS A 637 9.03 12.86 -39.28
N SER A 638 8.68 11.90 -40.12
CA SER A 638 9.65 10.97 -40.71
C SER A 638 9.11 10.38 -42.02
N SER A 639 10.01 9.98 -42.93
CA SER A 639 9.69 9.49 -44.28
C SER A 639 9.01 8.11 -44.29
N CYS A 640 9.28 7.30 -43.28
CA CYS A 640 8.74 5.94 -43.11
C CYS A 640 7.37 5.88 -42.42
N LEU A 641 6.77 7.02 -42.06
CA LEU A 641 5.47 7.03 -41.40
C LEU A 641 4.35 7.29 -42.42
N GLU A 642 3.40 6.36 -42.52
CA GLU A 642 2.13 6.49 -43.22
C GLU A 642 1.02 6.95 -42.30
N SER A 643 0.06 7.65 -42.90
CA SER A 643 -1.08 8.29 -42.24
C SER A 643 -0.68 9.39 -41.25
N ASN A 644 -0.98 10.63 -41.65
CA ASN A 644 -0.94 11.79 -40.77
C ASN A 644 -2.28 12.51 -40.87
N ARG A 645 -3.21 12.16 -39.98
CA ARG A 645 -4.26 13.06 -39.50
C ARG A 645 -4.45 12.71 -38.04
N GLY A 646 -3.72 13.41 -37.15
CA GLY A 646 -3.96 13.28 -35.72
C GLY A 646 -5.45 13.35 -35.45
N ARG A 647 -5.99 12.27 -34.89
CA ARG A 647 -7.42 12.18 -34.57
C ARG A 647 -7.61 12.80 -33.20
N ILE A 648 -8.73 13.50 -33.06
CA ILE A 648 -9.14 13.99 -31.75
C ILE A 648 -9.88 12.82 -31.10
N PHE A 649 -9.36 12.35 -29.97
CA PHE A 649 -9.99 11.39 -29.10
C PHE A 649 -10.38 12.11 -27.83
N ASP A 650 -11.68 12.24 -27.57
CA ASP A 650 -12.19 12.81 -26.32
C ASP A 650 -11.67 14.23 -26.00
N GLY A 651 -11.30 15.00 -27.02
CA GLY A 651 -10.81 16.38 -26.89
C GLY A 651 -9.29 16.54 -26.98
N LYS A 652 -8.52 15.44 -26.93
CA LYS A 652 -7.07 15.47 -27.16
C LYS A 652 -6.70 14.92 -28.52
N LYS A 653 -5.82 15.64 -29.20
CA LYS A 653 -5.26 15.20 -30.47
C LYS A 653 -4.18 14.15 -30.21
N ILE A 654 -4.43 12.91 -30.62
CA ILE A 654 -3.45 11.83 -30.61
C ILE A 654 -3.13 11.48 -32.06
N TYR A 655 -1.84 11.45 -32.36
CA TYR A 655 -1.34 11.04 -33.66
C TYR A 655 -1.09 9.55 -33.63
N ILE A 656 -1.64 8.84 -34.62
CA ILE A 656 -1.46 7.41 -34.80
C ILE A 656 -0.79 7.23 -36.14
N TYR A 657 0.47 6.80 -36.10
CA TYR A 657 1.29 6.57 -37.28
C TYR A 657 1.37 5.08 -37.56
N THR A 658 1.34 4.72 -38.84
CA THR A 658 1.67 3.37 -39.32
C THR A 658 3.07 3.41 -39.90
N ILE A 659 3.96 2.52 -39.48
CA ILE A 659 5.30 2.41 -40.06
C ILE A 659 5.19 1.68 -41.41
N LYS A 660 5.77 2.26 -42.47
CA LYS A 660 5.82 1.69 -43.83
C LYS A 660 6.65 0.43 -43.85
N ASN A 661 6.10 -0.69 -44.32
CA ASN A 661 6.92 -1.85 -44.64
C ASN A 661 7.76 -1.54 -45.90
N ASN A 662 9.07 -1.40 -45.74
CA ASN A 662 10.00 -1.51 -46.87
C ASN A 662 10.14 -3.00 -47.25
N SER A 663 9.07 -3.59 -47.78
CA SER A 663 9.10 -4.91 -48.44
C SER A 663 8.62 -4.82 -49.89
N THR A 664 8.96 -3.73 -50.56
CA THR A 664 9.07 -3.66 -52.02
C THR A 664 10.51 -3.34 -52.40
N ASN A 665 11.43 -4.24 -52.06
CA ASN A 665 12.56 -4.49 -52.95
C ASN A 665 12.13 -5.64 -53.86
N THR A 666 11.54 -5.27 -55.00
CA THR A 666 11.52 -6.09 -56.21
C THR A 666 12.93 -6.60 -56.46
N ARG A 667 13.18 -7.88 -56.15
CA ARG A 667 14.16 -8.65 -56.91
C ARG A 667 13.48 -8.96 -58.23
N GLU A 668 13.79 -8.16 -59.25
CA GLU A 668 13.74 -8.62 -60.64
C GLU A 668 14.67 -9.83 -60.83
#